data_AF-A0A4V2ELP3-F1
#
_entry.id   AF-A0A4V2ELP3-F1
#
_cell.length_a   1.000
_cell.length_b   1.000
_cell.length_c   1.000
_cell.angle_alpha   90.00
_cell.angle_beta   90.00
_cell.angle_gamma   90.00
#
_symmetry.space_group_name_H-M   'P 1'
#
loop_
_entity.id
_entity.type
_entity.pdbx_description
1 polymer ?
#
loop_
_entity_poly.entity_id
_entity_poly.type
_entity_poly.pdbx_seq_one_letter_code
_entity_poly.pdbx_strand_id
1 'polypeptide(L)'
;MKSRTLKRLVTVSSFVLVISGVALPGAAEEREPSTEKLTFVGTEKLSKKYLGQELKWSEDNCSEADKDRRKDPAFAEIAYRKVECAKITVPLNYLEPDRYTLELYALRVRAAMSEGERARPLFVNRGGPGGTASDYAMQVADRLPALSETHDIIGIDPRGIGQSSPVPCSSKKLDPENYRPSARVDDGTDWSCVIKYRQAAFLGTENVARDFDLVRHLLGEPAIDYYGASYGTELGRVYQALFPTRSGRFILDSNSAVQGARDSQAHNFPRRAEQLKAWLARHDDKYGLGESQKSVEESYAAILAGAAAGRLGGLSKDDIDEAWESASYADLAFSGFAEGLADAKRYLAGDRNVTLIQVRDKLFSASAQRDIHSFYEDGAGGILVRMADWGELAVNSDWMLPQVFADSRKENSQGKWRRALMSAGSLADITPFGDGELRMVPGISDIRNSDNFPFALMLQAEYDPATTWEEGLATLELLPNSKLVAIQGSGTHGVFRGNNPCSDVIAYRYLQRGERPLAHVVCPGVPLPGDDKVYPGEMITKWQEATEVPAAPVLLSPQPDATVKPGAEVTGELRREGDVAPVAETRTVSMLVDGQQVQTVKTSADGKWRAKLPENLAVGRHKLSASFTDSAGGRAAESAPVEFTIEAADASALEIKQTHTPNATPGQDATMTVTFSAPAGMPVLASAEQRFVAPTGFRFTGVATHVLDGGGQGSALRTRVEDDGRVLVVLDPIRLNVDEGNRSSADHRTVVVRVSTRTADAGTHADGTVTVGSARPGVLAGTINKQAQPRG
;
A
#
# COMPACT_ATOMS: atom_id res chain seq x y z
N MET A 1 10.48 0.57 -76.37
CA MET A 1 10.11 -0.81 -75.95
C MET A 1 10.23 -0.92 -74.44
N LYS A 2 9.13 -1.38 -73.79
CA LYS A 2 8.95 -2.14 -72.51
C LYS A 2 9.66 -1.64 -71.23
N SER A 3 9.07 -1.58 -70.03
CA SER A 3 7.84 -2.11 -69.39
C SER A 3 7.69 -1.38 -68.03
N ARG A 4 6.67 -0.57 -67.70
CA ARG A 4 5.29 -0.78 -67.21
C ARG A 4 5.07 -1.76 -66.03
N THR A 5 4.91 -1.18 -64.82
CA THR A 5 3.75 -1.16 -63.87
C THR A 5 2.82 -2.40 -63.73
N LEU A 6 2.13 -2.71 -62.60
CA LEU A 6 1.19 -1.88 -61.82
C LEU A 6 0.66 -2.63 -60.55
N LYS A 7 0.22 -1.88 -59.53
CA LYS A 7 -0.72 -2.27 -58.44
C LYS A 7 -2.18 -2.34 -58.95
N ARG A 8 -3.05 -3.19 -58.36
CA ARG A 8 -4.42 -2.91 -57.80
C ARG A 8 -5.47 -4.06 -57.98
N LEU A 9 -6.28 -4.18 -56.91
CA LEU A 9 -7.73 -4.47 -56.78
C LEU A 9 -8.39 -5.78 -57.27
N VAL A 10 -9.05 -6.45 -56.29
CA VAL A 10 -10.45 -6.93 -56.19
C VAL A 10 -11.13 -7.55 -57.42
N THR A 11 -11.55 -8.82 -57.29
CA THR A 11 -12.84 -9.32 -57.80
C THR A 11 -13.38 -10.45 -56.91
N VAL A 12 -14.61 -10.29 -56.42
CA VAL A 12 -15.44 -11.35 -55.83
C VAL A 12 -16.15 -12.07 -56.98
N SER A 13 -16.07 -13.40 -57.03
CA SER A 13 -16.92 -14.21 -57.91
C SER A 13 -17.52 -15.39 -57.15
N SER A 14 -18.85 -15.35 -57.05
CA SER A 14 -19.73 -16.39 -56.57
C SER A 14 -19.65 -17.63 -57.46
N PHE A 15 -19.53 -18.82 -56.86
CA PHE A 15 -19.79 -20.09 -57.54
C PHE A 15 -21.02 -20.73 -56.90
N VAL A 16 -22.09 -20.81 -57.70
CA VAL A 16 -23.28 -21.61 -57.44
C VAL A 16 -22.98 -23.04 -57.89
N LEU A 17 -23.03 -24.01 -56.99
CA LEU A 17 -23.09 -25.42 -57.33
C LEU A 17 -24.46 -25.95 -56.89
N VAL A 18 -25.32 -26.21 -57.88
CA VAL A 18 -26.60 -26.89 -57.70
C VAL A 18 -26.32 -28.38 -57.61
N ILE A 19 -26.60 -28.99 -56.45
CA ILE A 19 -26.82 -30.43 -56.34
C ILE A 19 -28.22 -30.65 -55.76
N SER A 20 -29.02 -31.33 -56.56
CA SER A 20 -30.41 -31.70 -56.35
C SER A 20 -30.58 -32.82 -55.32
N GLY A 21 -31.47 -32.57 -54.35
CA GLY A 21 -32.51 -33.51 -53.90
C GLY A 21 -32.13 -34.75 -53.08
N VAL A 22 -32.09 -34.60 -51.74
CA VAL A 22 -32.59 -35.62 -50.80
C VAL A 22 -33.33 -34.88 -49.67
N ALA A 23 -34.60 -35.23 -49.46
CA ALA A 23 -35.41 -34.69 -48.38
C ALA A 23 -35.04 -35.38 -47.04
N LEU A 24 -34.72 -34.58 -46.02
CA LEU A 24 -34.66 -35.00 -44.62
C LEU A 24 -35.56 -34.06 -43.78
N PRO A 25 -36.23 -34.57 -42.75
CA PRO A 25 -37.38 -33.92 -42.12
C PRO A 25 -36.99 -32.83 -41.11
N GLY A 26 -37.76 -31.74 -41.13
CA GLY A 26 -38.01 -30.83 -40.00
C GLY A 26 -36.80 -30.16 -39.36
N ALA A 27 -36.46 -28.95 -39.81
CA ALA A 27 -35.72 -28.03 -38.97
C ALA A 27 -36.55 -27.75 -37.70
N ALA A 28 -36.07 -28.24 -36.56
CA ALA A 28 -36.49 -27.75 -35.26
C ALA A 28 -36.17 -26.25 -35.22
N GLU A 29 -37.16 -25.43 -34.84
CA GLU A 29 -36.94 -24.04 -34.46
C GLU A 29 -35.75 -23.96 -33.49
N GLU A 30 -34.71 -23.22 -33.86
CA GLU A 30 -33.72 -22.72 -32.92
C GLU A 30 -34.46 -21.87 -31.89
N ARG A 31 -34.75 -22.46 -30.72
CA ARG A 31 -35.05 -21.68 -29.53
C ARG A 31 -33.80 -20.89 -29.19
N GLU A 32 -33.85 -19.57 -29.33
CA GLU A 32 -32.88 -18.68 -28.69
C GLU A 32 -32.77 -19.06 -27.20
N PRO A 33 -31.55 -19.23 -26.64
CA PRO A 33 -31.40 -19.56 -25.24
C PRO A 33 -31.90 -18.39 -24.39
N SER A 34 -32.97 -18.61 -23.64
CA SER A 34 -33.52 -17.65 -22.69
C SER A 34 -32.43 -17.16 -21.71
N THR A 35 -32.16 -15.87 -21.73
CA THR A 35 -31.30 -15.14 -20.78
C THR A 35 -32.03 -14.86 -19.47
N GLU A 36 -32.70 -15.86 -18.91
CA GLU A 36 -33.24 -15.75 -17.56
C GLU A 36 -32.05 -15.80 -16.59
N LYS A 37 -31.73 -14.68 -15.93
CA LYS A 37 -30.72 -14.64 -14.86
C LYS A 37 -31.17 -15.59 -13.75
N LEU A 38 -30.49 -16.73 -13.61
CA LEU A 38 -30.67 -17.61 -12.46
C LEU A 38 -30.45 -16.78 -11.19
N THR A 39 -31.49 -16.69 -10.36
CA THR A 39 -31.45 -15.94 -9.10
C THR A 39 -31.35 -16.92 -7.94
N PHE A 40 -30.27 -16.82 -7.16
CA PHE A 40 -30.10 -17.60 -5.95
C PHE A 40 -31.19 -17.27 -4.93
N VAL A 41 -31.68 -18.30 -4.22
CA VAL A 41 -32.56 -18.11 -3.08
C VAL A 41 -31.73 -17.60 -1.92
N GLY A 42 -31.91 -16.32 -1.56
CA GLY A 42 -31.28 -15.76 -0.36
C GLY A 42 -31.71 -16.53 0.88
N THR A 43 -30.84 -16.62 1.89
CA THR A 43 -31.06 -17.40 3.12
C THR A 43 -32.43 -17.10 3.74
N GLU A 44 -32.87 -15.84 3.74
CA GLU A 44 -34.16 -15.42 4.28
C GLU A 44 -35.40 -16.00 3.57
N LYS A 45 -35.23 -16.57 2.37
CA LYS A 45 -36.30 -17.19 1.58
C LYS A 45 -36.26 -18.73 1.62
N LEU A 46 -35.34 -19.33 2.37
CA LEU A 46 -35.30 -20.77 2.55
C LEU A 46 -36.56 -21.28 3.30
N SER A 47 -36.93 -22.53 3.04
CA SER A 47 -38.10 -23.14 3.68
C SER A 47 -37.93 -23.28 5.20
N LYS A 48 -39.05 -23.42 5.93
CA LYS A 48 -39.06 -23.59 7.40
C LYS A 48 -38.22 -24.80 7.86
N LYS A 49 -38.02 -25.79 6.99
CA LYS A 49 -37.13 -26.94 7.23
C LYS A 49 -35.70 -26.50 7.56
N TYR A 50 -35.22 -25.43 6.93
CA TYR A 50 -33.88 -24.89 7.14
C TYR A 50 -33.86 -23.81 8.22
N LEU A 51 -34.75 -22.81 8.13
CA LEU A 51 -34.74 -21.65 9.03
C LEU A 51 -35.29 -21.92 10.43
N GLY A 52 -36.13 -22.95 10.58
CA GLY A 52 -36.74 -23.32 11.86
C GLY A 52 -35.95 -24.34 12.68
N GLN A 53 -34.72 -24.66 12.26
CA GLN A 53 -33.86 -25.59 12.99
C GLN A 53 -33.42 -24.98 14.33
N GLU A 54 -33.31 -25.81 15.35
CA GLU A 54 -32.67 -25.41 16.61
C GLU A 54 -31.28 -26.06 16.67
N LEU A 55 -30.23 -25.26 16.89
CA LEU A 55 -28.87 -25.76 17.03
C LEU A 55 -28.72 -26.46 18.38
N LYS A 56 -28.78 -27.79 18.35
CA LYS A 56 -28.56 -28.64 19.52
C LYS A 56 -27.07 -28.76 19.80
N TRP A 57 -26.51 -27.79 20.49
CA TRP A 57 -25.12 -27.86 20.96
C TRP A 57 -25.00 -28.85 22.12
N SER A 58 -24.18 -29.89 21.94
CA SER A 58 -23.87 -30.86 22.99
C SER A 58 -22.53 -31.54 22.70
N GLU A 59 -21.85 -32.00 23.75
CA GLU A 59 -20.70 -32.89 23.63
C GLU A 59 -21.05 -34.24 22.98
N ASP A 60 -22.28 -34.72 23.19
CA ASP A 60 -22.74 -36.00 22.63
C ASP A 60 -22.79 -35.98 21.10
N ASN A 61 -23.01 -34.78 20.53
CA ASN A 61 -23.06 -34.56 19.10
C ASN A 61 -21.67 -34.46 18.45
N CYS A 62 -20.59 -34.46 19.24
CA CYS A 62 -19.25 -34.45 18.70
C CYS A 62 -18.88 -35.80 18.06
N SER A 63 -18.04 -35.75 17.03
CA SER A 63 -17.49 -36.93 16.38
C SER A 63 -16.68 -37.78 17.37
N GLU A 64 -16.56 -39.08 17.11
CA GLU A 64 -15.71 -39.95 17.94
C GLU A 64 -14.24 -39.52 17.87
N ALA A 65 -13.78 -39.02 16.71
CA ALA A 65 -12.45 -38.45 16.57
C ALA A 65 -12.23 -37.26 17.54
N ASP A 66 -13.20 -36.35 17.66
CA ASP A 66 -13.11 -35.22 18.58
C ASP A 66 -13.27 -35.62 20.05
N LYS A 67 -14.02 -36.69 20.34
CA LYS A 67 -14.09 -37.27 21.69
C LYS A 67 -12.76 -37.93 22.08
N ASP A 68 -12.09 -38.61 21.15
CA ASP A 68 -10.82 -39.27 21.39
C ASP A 68 -9.66 -38.28 21.52
N ARG A 69 -9.59 -37.26 20.67
CA ARG A 69 -8.56 -36.20 20.78
C ARG A 69 -8.62 -35.47 22.12
N ARG A 70 -9.80 -35.27 22.70
CA ARG A 70 -9.97 -34.67 24.03
C ARG A 70 -9.35 -35.50 25.17
N LYS A 71 -9.06 -36.78 24.94
CA LYS A 71 -8.36 -37.63 25.92
C LYS A 71 -6.85 -37.40 25.91
N ASP A 72 -6.32 -36.70 24.90
CA ASP A 72 -4.91 -36.33 24.83
C ASP A 72 -4.60 -35.25 25.89
N PRO A 73 -3.62 -35.47 26.79
CA PRO A 73 -3.19 -34.48 27.77
C PRO A 73 -2.78 -33.13 27.16
N ALA A 74 -2.25 -33.11 25.94
CA ALA A 74 -1.90 -31.88 25.22
C ALA A 74 -3.14 -31.05 24.84
N PHE A 75 -4.32 -31.68 24.73
CA PHE A 75 -5.60 -31.04 24.45
C PHE A 75 -6.47 -30.87 25.71
N ALA A 76 -6.07 -31.46 26.84
CA ALA A 76 -6.84 -31.43 28.09
C ALA A 76 -6.94 -30.02 28.71
N GLU A 77 -6.04 -29.09 28.39
CA GLU A 77 -6.14 -27.69 28.82
C GLU A 77 -7.28 -26.94 28.11
N ILE A 78 -7.53 -27.26 26.83
CA ILE A 78 -8.70 -26.80 26.06
C ILE A 78 -9.96 -27.47 26.55
N ALA A 79 -9.88 -28.71 27.06
CA ALA A 79 -11.01 -29.45 27.62
C ALA A 79 -11.61 -28.83 28.90
N TYR A 80 -10.93 -27.85 29.53
CA TYR A 80 -11.55 -26.99 30.55
C TYR A 80 -12.55 -25.97 29.95
N ARG A 81 -12.47 -25.71 28.64
CA ARG A 81 -13.44 -24.91 27.88
C ARG A 81 -14.48 -25.87 27.32
N LYS A 82 -15.77 -25.58 27.55
CA LYS A 82 -16.89 -26.42 27.11
C LYS A 82 -16.89 -26.49 25.57
N VAL A 83 -16.36 -27.58 25.02
CA VAL A 83 -16.42 -27.90 23.59
C VAL A 83 -17.77 -28.53 23.31
N GLU A 84 -18.47 -28.06 22.30
CA GLU A 84 -19.76 -28.61 21.90
C GLU A 84 -19.88 -28.69 20.40
N CYS A 85 -20.66 -29.65 19.93
CA CYS A 85 -20.85 -29.84 18.53
C CYS A 85 -22.33 -29.83 18.16
N ALA A 86 -22.61 -29.49 16.92
CA ALA A 86 -23.95 -29.46 16.35
C ALA A 86 -23.92 -29.95 14.90
N LYS A 87 -25.04 -30.53 14.48
CA LYS A 87 -25.30 -30.94 13.10
C LYS A 87 -26.35 -30.01 12.50
N ILE A 88 -26.11 -29.53 11.28
CA ILE A 88 -26.98 -28.55 10.61
C ILE A 88 -27.39 -29.10 9.25
N THR A 89 -28.69 -29.19 9.00
CA THR A 89 -29.17 -29.57 7.67
C THR A 89 -29.20 -28.34 6.76
N VAL A 90 -28.57 -28.41 5.60
CA VAL A 90 -28.55 -27.32 4.60
C VAL A 90 -28.92 -27.83 3.21
N PRO A 91 -29.33 -26.96 2.28
CA PRO A 91 -29.55 -27.35 0.89
C PRO A 91 -28.25 -27.82 0.23
N LEU A 92 -28.33 -28.91 -0.55
CA LEU A 92 -27.26 -29.28 -1.48
C LEU A 92 -27.06 -28.18 -2.51
N ASN A 93 -28.15 -27.76 -3.16
CA ASN A 93 -28.17 -26.72 -4.19
C ASN A 93 -29.07 -25.56 -3.74
N TYR A 94 -28.51 -24.35 -3.58
CA TYR A 94 -29.28 -23.16 -3.21
C TYR A 94 -30.14 -22.57 -4.35
N LEU A 95 -30.01 -23.07 -5.58
CA LEU A 95 -30.94 -22.77 -6.68
C LEU A 95 -32.20 -23.65 -6.64
N GLU A 96 -32.09 -24.85 -6.06
CA GLU A 96 -33.19 -25.81 -5.91
C GLU A 96 -33.25 -26.32 -4.46
N PRO A 97 -33.54 -25.45 -3.47
CA PRO A 97 -33.22 -25.70 -2.07
C PRO A 97 -33.97 -26.86 -1.43
N ASP A 98 -35.15 -27.22 -1.94
CA ASP A 98 -35.98 -28.29 -1.35
C ASP A 98 -35.74 -29.67 -2.00
N ARG A 99 -34.86 -29.79 -3.00
CA ARG A 99 -34.67 -31.03 -3.76
C ARG A 99 -33.78 -32.05 -3.04
N TYR A 100 -32.63 -31.62 -2.53
CA TYR A 100 -31.67 -32.46 -1.83
C TYR A 100 -31.01 -31.68 -0.68
N THR A 101 -30.62 -32.39 0.37
CA THR A 101 -29.94 -31.83 1.55
C THR A 101 -28.58 -32.43 1.77
N LEU A 102 -27.74 -31.70 2.48
CA LEU A 102 -26.53 -32.21 3.12
C LEU A 102 -26.54 -31.85 4.62
N GLU A 103 -25.73 -32.56 5.40
CA GLU A 103 -25.50 -32.26 6.83
C GLU A 103 -24.11 -31.63 7.01
N LEU A 104 -24.06 -30.49 7.69
CA LEU A 104 -22.85 -29.84 8.15
C LEU A 104 -22.56 -30.23 9.60
N TYR A 105 -21.28 -30.29 9.93
CA TYR A 105 -20.76 -30.41 11.28
C TYR A 105 -20.16 -29.08 11.73
N ALA A 106 -20.56 -28.63 12.91
CA ALA A 106 -20.00 -27.47 13.56
C ALA A 106 -19.48 -27.84 14.95
N LEU A 107 -18.28 -27.36 15.27
CA LEU A 107 -17.68 -27.43 16.59
C LEU A 107 -17.57 -26.02 17.16
N ARG A 108 -17.90 -25.86 18.44
CA ARG A 108 -17.80 -24.62 19.19
C ARG A 108 -16.95 -24.81 20.44
N VAL A 109 -15.92 -23.98 20.59
CA VAL A 109 -15.27 -23.77 21.88
C VAL A 109 -15.94 -22.56 22.53
N ARG A 110 -16.68 -22.78 23.63
CA ARG A 110 -17.41 -21.71 24.31
C ARG A 110 -16.48 -20.66 24.90
N ALA A 111 -16.93 -19.41 24.89
CA ALA A 111 -16.30 -18.34 25.63
C ALA A 111 -16.34 -18.58 27.15
N ALA A 112 -15.29 -18.16 27.85
CA ALA A 112 -15.21 -18.16 29.31
C ALA A 112 -15.89 -16.91 29.91
N MET A 113 -17.18 -16.72 29.61
CA MET A 113 -17.96 -15.57 30.07
C MET A 113 -18.93 -15.91 31.21
N SER A 114 -19.34 -14.89 31.95
CA SER A 114 -20.28 -15.02 33.07
C SER A 114 -21.68 -15.35 32.56
N GLU A 115 -22.49 -16.01 33.40
CA GLU A 115 -23.88 -16.32 33.06
C GLU A 115 -24.69 -15.03 32.78
N GLY A 116 -25.30 -14.95 31.59
CA GLY A 116 -26.03 -13.77 31.12
C GLY A 116 -25.24 -12.83 30.20
N GLU A 117 -23.92 -13.00 30.08
CA GLU A 117 -23.11 -12.32 29.06
C GLU A 117 -23.24 -13.05 27.72
N ARG A 118 -23.33 -12.28 26.62
CA ARG A 118 -23.47 -12.85 25.26
C ARG A 118 -22.14 -12.79 24.52
N ALA A 119 -21.58 -13.98 24.24
CA ALA A 119 -20.40 -14.11 23.41
C ALA A 119 -20.70 -13.79 21.95
N ARG A 120 -19.71 -13.20 21.27
CA ARG A 120 -19.79 -12.97 19.82
C ARG A 120 -19.38 -14.27 19.11
N PRO A 121 -20.10 -14.72 18.06
CA PRO A 121 -19.63 -15.84 17.26
C PRO A 121 -18.40 -15.42 16.45
N LEU A 122 -17.27 -16.11 16.64
CA LEU A 122 -16.10 -16.03 15.77
C LEU A 122 -16.04 -17.28 14.91
N PHE A 123 -16.41 -17.13 13.64
CA PHE A 123 -16.29 -18.24 12.68
C PHE A 123 -14.84 -18.31 12.21
N VAL A 124 -14.26 -19.51 12.22
CA VAL A 124 -12.87 -19.71 11.80
C VAL A 124 -12.76 -20.66 10.61
N ASN A 125 -11.78 -20.41 9.74
CA ASN A 125 -11.45 -21.31 8.63
C ASN A 125 -9.95 -21.31 8.35
N ARG A 126 -9.32 -22.49 8.35
CA ARG A 126 -7.87 -22.67 8.14
C ARG A 126 -7.44 -22.48 6.69
N GLY A 127 -8.36 -22.64 5.74
CA GLY A 127 -8.07 -22.71 4.32
C GLY A 127 -7.81 -24.13 3.79
N GLY A 128 -6.86 -24.25 2.86
CA GLY A 128 -6.58 -25.46 2.08
C GLY A 128 -6.80 -25.24 0.57
N PRO A 129 -8.05 -25.18 0.06
CA PRO A 129 -9.28 -25.75 0.63
C PRO A 129 -9.12 -27.22 1.02
N GLY A 130 -9.97 -27.71 1.92
CA GLY A 130 -9.96 -29.08 2.43
C GLY A 130 -9.51 -29.23 3.88
N GLY A 131 -9.10 -28.15 4.55
CA GLY A 131 -8.83 -28.19 5.99
C GLY A 131 -10.12 -28.26 6.81
N THR A 132 -10.14 -29.12 7.82
CA THR A 132 -11.20 -29.18 8.85
C THR A 132 -11.23 -27.87 9.66
N ALA A 133 -12.39 -27.22 9.68
CA ALA A 133 -12.58 -25.98 10.43
C ALA A 133 -12.86 -26.26 11.91
N SER A 134 -13.47 -27.40 12.22
CA SER A 134 -13.67 -27.93 13.58
C SER A 134 -12.34 -28.07 14.33
N ASP A 135 -11.33 -28.69 13.71
CA ASP A 135 -9.97 -28.81 14.27
C ASP A 135 -9.32 -27.43 14.41
N TYR A 136 -9.57 -26.55 13.45
CA TYR A 136 -9.01 -25.21 13.49
C TYR A 136 -9.59 -24.36 14.62
N ALA A 137 -10.87 -24.54 14.98
CA ALA A 137 -11.47 -23.86 16.13
C ALA A 137 -10.79 -24.22 17.43
N MET A 138 -10.45 -25.50 17.63
CA MET A 138 -9.67 -25.93 18.79
C MET A 138 -8.26 -25.32 18.77
N GLN A 139 -7.59 -25.33 17.61
CA GLN A 139 -6.27 -24.73 17.45
C GLN A 139 -6.23 -23.21 17.69
N VAL A 140 -7.27 -22.49 17.27
CA VAL A 140 -7.41 -21.05 17.52
C VAL A 140 -7.65 -20.81 19.01
N ALA A 141 -8.51 -21.60 19.67
CA ALA A 141 -8.75 -21.48 21.09
C ALA A 141 -7.50 -21.73 21.94
N ASP A 142 -6.66 -22.67 21.51
CA ASP A 142 -5.38 -23.02 22.14
C ASP A 142 -4.33 -21.92 21.98
N ARG A 143 -4.04 -21.53 20.73
CA ARG A 143 -2.96 -20.59 20.41
C ARG A 143 -3.31 -19.14 20.68
N LEU A 144 -4.60 -18.82 20.63
CA LEU A 144 -5.13 -17.47 20.84
C LEU A 144 -6.13 -17.45 22.01
N PRO A 145 -5.68 -17.83 23.22
CA PRO A 145 -6.59 -18.12 24.33
C PRO A 145 -7.40 -16.90 24.78
N ALA A 146 -6.89 -15.69 24.56
CA ALA A 146 -7.60 -14.44 24.88
C ALA A 146 -8.85 -14.23 24.01
N LEU A 147 -8.97 -14.86 22.83
CA LEU A 147 -10.20 -14.76 22.02
C LEU A 147 -11.39 -15.43 22.72
N SER A 148 -11.16 -16.53 23.46
CA SER A 148 -12.21 -17.19 24.23
C SER A 148 -12.69 -16.37 25.44
N GLU A 149 -12.12 -15.20 25.73
CA GLU A 149 -12.69 -14.29 26.74
C GLU A 149 -13.96 -13.59 26.24
N THR A 150 -14.08 -13.39 24.93
CA THR A 150 -15.18 -12.59 24.34
C THR A 150 -15.96 -13.32 23.24
N HIS A 151 -15.40 -14.41 22.69
CA HIS A 151 -15.95 -15.10 21.53
C HIS A 151 -16.21 -16.58 21.77
N ASP A 152 -17.34 -17.03 21.25
CA ASP A 152 -17.56 -18.44 20.94
C ASP A 152 -16.79 -18.73 19.65
N ILE A 153 -15.73 -19.54 19.73
CA ILE A 153 -14.91 -19.88 18.56
C ILE A 153 -15.55 -21.07 17.86
N ILE A 154 -16.04 -20.86 16.64
CA ILE A 154 -16.88 -21.81 15.92
C ILE A 154 -16.20 -22.21 14.61
N GLY A 155 -15.94 -23.50 14.46
CA GLY A 155 -15.47 -24.11 13.22
C GLY A 155 -16.60 -24.88 12.56
N ILE A 156 -16.99 -24.50 11.36
CA ILE A 156 -17.99 -25.21 10.54
C ILE A 156 -17.23 -25.89 9.41
N ASP A 157 -17.18 -27.21 9.43
CA ASP A 157 -16.51 -27.95 8.37
C ASP A 157 -17.25 -27.66 7.05
N PRO A 158 -16.54 -27.21 5.99
CA PRO A 158 -17.20 -26.96 4.71
C PRO A 158 -17.85 -28.23 4.17
N ARG A 159 -18.94 -28.07 3.39
CA ARG A 159 -19.59 -29.17 2.67
C ARG A 159 -18.56 -30.06 1.95
N GLY A 160 -18.64 -31.37 2.18
CA GLY A 160 -17.74 -32.36 1.58
C GLY A 160 -16.37 -32.50 2.27
N ILE A 161 -16.10 -31.72 3.31
CA ILE A 161 -14.85 -31.73 4.11
C ILE A 161 -15.15 -32.21 5.53
N GLY A 162 -14.21 -32.93 6.14
CA GLY A 162 -14.26 -33.34 7.54
C GLY A 162 -15.50 -34.15 7.86
N GLN A 163 -16.23 -33.70 8.87
CA GLN A 163 -17.45 -34.38 9.30
C GLN A 163 -18.72 -33.90 8.55
N SER A 164 -18.59 -32.91 7.65
CA SER A 164 -19.70 -32.33 6.89
C SER A 164 -19.99 -33.10 5.60
N SER A 165 -20.77 -34.17 5.71
CA SER A 165 -21.16 -35.02 4.56
C SER A 165 -19.95 -35.35 3.65
N PRO A 166 -18.88 -35.96 4.19
CA PRO A 166 -17.60 -36.11 3.51
C PRO A 166 -17.72 -36.85 2.18
N VAL A 167 -16.87 -36.46 1.23
CA VAL A 167 -16.81 -37.09 -0.09
C VAL A 167 -16.31 -38.54 0.06
N PRO A 168 -17.03 -39.55 -0.45
CA PRO A 168 -16.71 -40.96 -0.22
C PRO A 168 -15.57 -41.49 -1.10
N CYS A 169 -14.76 -40.62 -1.69
CA CYS A 169 -13.74 -41.02 -2.67
C CYS A 169 -12.40 -41.44 -2.03
N SER A 170 -12.25 -41.29 -0.70
CA SER A 170 -11.13 -41.87 0.07
C SER A 170 -11.51 -43.26 0.58
N SER A 171 -10.68 -44.30 0.35
CA SER A 171 -11.02 -45.69 0.70
C SER A 171 -10.22 -46.31 1.86
N LYS A 172 -9.33 -45.58 2.54
CA LYS A 172 -8.62 -46.11 3.73
C LYS A 172 -8.54 -45.11 4.88
N LYS A 173 -8.85 -45.58 6.09
CA LYS A 173 -8.32 -45.00 7.33
C LYS A 173 -6.80 -45.15 7.28
N LEU A 174 -6.07 -44.05 7.38
CA LEU A 174 -4.62 -44.09 7.54
C LEU A 174 -4.29 -44.80 8.86
N ASP A 175 -3.34 -45.72 8.84
CA ASP A 175 -2.78 -46.32 10.05
C ASP A 175 -1.76 -45.32 10.64
N PRO A 176 -2.01 -44.73 11.82
CA PRO A 176 -1.14 -43.72 12.41
C PRO A 176 0.28 -44.26 12.69
N GLU A 177 0.43 -45.56 12.98
CA GLU A 177 1.71 -46.17 13.35
C GLU A 177 2.57 -46.53 12.12
N ASN A 178 1.95 -46.67 10.94
CA ASN A 178 2.62 -47.01 9.68
C ASN A 178 2.66 -45.84 8.67
N TYR A 179 2.24 -44.64 9.08
CA TYR A 179 2.28 -43.45 8.23
C TYR A 179 3.73 -43.10 7.84
N ARG A 180 4.01 -43.19 6.54
CA ARG A 180 5.22 -42.67 5.92
C ARG A 180 4.78 -41.54 5.00
N PRO A 181 5.17 -40.28 5.22
CA PRO A 181 4.83 -39.17 4.31
C PRO A 181 5.19 -39.50 2.85
N SER A 182 6.34 -40.16 2.68
CA SER A 182 6.85 -40.60 1.38
C SER A 182 6.23 -41.85 0.77
N ALA A 183 5.56 -42.66 1.59
CA ALA A 183 4.65 -43.63 1.04
C ALA A 183 3.34 -42.89 0.77
N ARG A 184 3.28 -42.21 -0.38
CA ARG A 184 2.09 -42.37 -1.23
C ARG A 184 2.01 -43.85 -1.60
N VAL A 185 1.71 -44.69 -0.60
CA VAL A 185 0.79 -45.79 -0.80
C VAL A 185 -0.34 -45.12 -1.57
N ASP A 186 -0.69 -45.68 -2.71
CA ASP A 186 -2.04 -45.58 -3.22
C ASP A 186 -2.97 -45.54 -1.99
N ASP A 187 -3.37 -44.33 -1.59
CA ASP A 187 -4.11 -44.06 -0.34
C ASP A 187 -5.50 -44.71 -0.42
N GLY A 188 -5.75 -45.39 -1.53
CA GLY A 188 -7.01 -45.96 -1.93
C GLY A 188 -7.93 -44.89 -2.48
N THR A 189 -7.47 -43.64 -2.67
CA THR A 189 -8.32 -42.60 -3.24
C THR A 189 -8.66 -42.97 -4.67
N ASP A 190 -9.93 -43.29 -4.90
CA ASP A 190 -10.44 -43.54 -6.23
C ASP A 190 -10.58 -42.20 -6.93
N TRP A 191 -9.53 -41.76 -7.61
CA TRP A 191 -9.56 -40.53 -8.41
C TRP A 191 -10.63 -40.59 -9.53
N SER A 192 -11.08 -41.80 -9.92
CA SER A 192 -12.21 -41.94 -10.83
C SER A 192 -13.56 -41.63 -10.15
N CYS A 193 -13.68 -41.83 -8.83
CA CYS A 193 -14.82 -41.35 -8.03
C CYS A 193 -14.88 -39.83 -8.04
N VAL A 194 -13.75 -39.15 -7.79
CA VAL A 194 -13.65 -37.68 -7.78
C VAL A 194 -14.16 -37.10 -9.11
N ILE A 195 -13.71 -37.66 -10.24
CA ILE A 195 -14.13 -37.24 -11.59
C ILE A 195 -15.64 -37.47 -11.85
N LYS A 196 -16.24 -38.49 -11.23
CA LYS A 196 -17.65 -38.87 -11.42
C LYS A 196 -18.58 -38.28 -10.37
N TYR A 197 -18.05 -37.60 -9.34
CA TYR A 197 -18.82 -37.12 -8.21
C TYR A 197 -19.65 -35.89 -8.61
N ARG A 198 -20.87 -36.12 -9.10
CA ARG A 198 -21.74 -35.06 -9.66
C ARG A 198 -22.10 -33.97 -8.65
N GLN A 199 -22.06 -34.27 -7.35
CA GLN A 199 -22.32 -33.32 -6.28
C GLN A 199 -21.17 -32.31 -6.09
N ALA A 200 -20.00 -32.54 -6.70
CA ALA A 200 -18.86 -31.63 -6.67
C ALA A 200 -19.21 -30.21 -7.12
N ALA A 201 -20.11 -30.07 -8.10
CA ALA A 201 -20.58 -28.78 -8.60
C ALA A 201 -21.21 -27.89 -7.51
N PHE A 202 -21.60 -28.47 -6.38
CA PHE A 202 -22.21 -27.75 -5.27
C PHE A 202 -21.26 -27.49 -4.10
N LEU A 203 -20.01 -27.93 -4.16
CA LEU A 203 -19.05 -27.82 -3.05
C LEU A 203 -18.30 -26.47 -3.01
N GLY A 204 -18.46 -25.63 -4.03
CA GLY A 204 -17.73 -24.36 -4.16
C GLY A 204 -17.98 -23.34 -3.03
N THR A 205 -17.05 -22.39 -2.92
CA THR A 205 -16.91 -21.36 -1.90
C THR A 205 -18.20 -20.57 -1.67
N GLU A 206 -18.95 -20.22 -2.72
CA GLU A 206 -20.16 -19.43 -2.51
C GLU A 206 -21.25 -20.19 -1.76
N ASN A 207 -21.38 -21.50 -2.00
CA ASN A 207 -22.34 -22.29 -1.27
C ASN A 207 -21.90 -22.48 0.19
N VAL A 208 -20.60 -22.60 0.44
CA VAL A 208 -20.03 -22.56 1.81
C VAL A 208 -20.35 -21.22 2.49
N ALA A 209 -20.26 -20.09 1.79
CA ALA A 209 -20.62 -18.79 2.34
C ALA A 209 -22.12 -18.69 2.68
N ARG A 210 -23.01 -19.27 1.85
CA ARG A 210 -24.45 -19.35 2.12
C ARG A 210 -24.75 -20.26 3.33
N ASP A 211 -23.99 -21.35 3.49
CA ASP A 211 -24.07 -22.20 4.67
C ASP A 211 -23.70 -21.44 5.94
N PHE A 212 -22.64 -20.62 5.90
CA PHE A 212 -22.23 -19.78 7.02
C PHE A 212 -23.33 -18.78 7.40
N ASP A 213 -24.02 -18.20 6.42
CA ASP A 213 -25.11 -17.27 6.68
C ASP A 213 -26.37 -17.94 7.25
N LEU A 214 -26.67 -19.19 6.84
CA LEU A 214 -27.69 -19.99 7.47
C LEU A 214 -27.33 -20.30 8.94
N VAL A 215 -26.09 -20.70 9.23
CA VAL A 215 -25.67 -20.94 10.62
C VAL A 215 -25.73 -19.65 11.44
N ARG A 216 -25.33 -18.50 10.90
CA ARG A 216 -25.54 -17.18 11.54
C ARG A 216 -27.01 -16.95 11.88
N HIS A 217 -27.93 -17.21 10.94
CA HIS A 217 -29.36 -17.07 11.19
C HIS A 217 -29.84 -17.97 12.33
N LEU A 218 -29.41 -19.24 12.35
CA LEU A 218 -29.78 -20.21 13.38
C LEU A 218 -29.20 -19.89 14.76
N LEU A 219 -28.07 -19.18 14.82
CA LEU A 219 -27.53 -18.61 16.05
C LEU A 219 -28.31 -17.38 16.53
N GLY A 220 -29.21 -16.84 15.72
CA GLY A 220 -29.95 -15.61 16.03
C GLY A 220 -29.05 -14.37 16.06
N GLU A 221 -27.98 -14.37 15.27
CA GLU A 221 -26.95 -13.33 15.27
C GLU A 221 -27.15 -12.39 14.07
N PRO A 222 -27.09 -11.05 14.25
CA PRO A 222 -27.26 -10.13 13.14
C PRO A 222 -26.07 -10.15 12.17
N ALA A 223 -24.88 -10.47 12.68
CA ALA A 223 -23.63 -10.57 11.93
C ALA A 223 -22.68 -11.55 12.61
N ILE A 224 -21.69 -12.07 11.86
CA ILE A 224 -20.60 -12.90 12.41
C ILE A 224 -19.29 -12.11 12.48
N ASP A 225 -18.43 -12.43 13.45
CA ASP A 225 -17.00 -12.14 13.35
C ASP A 225 -16.32 -13.33 12.65
N TYR A 226 -15.20 -13.10 11.97
CA TYR A 226 -14.55 -14.10 11.13
C TYR A 226 -13.02 -14.02 11.21
N TYR A 227 -12.37 -15.18 11.30
CA TYR A 227 -10.93 -15.33 11.11
C TYR A 227 -10.64 -16.44 10.09
N GLY A 228 -10.22 -16.02 8.90
CA GLY A 228 -9.84 -16.92 7.81
C GLY A 228 -8.35 -16.83 7.51
N ALA A 229 -7.70 -17.98 7.40
CA ALA A 229 -6.32 -18.08 6.92
C ALA A 229 -6.27 -18.71 5.53
N SER A 230 -5.30 -18.34 4.69
CA SER A 230 -5.05 -18.98 3.39
C SER A 230 -6.29 -18.94 2.47
N TYR A 231 -6.73 -20.05 1.88
CA TYR A 231 -8.02 -20.15 1.16
C TYR A 231 -9.23 -19.64 1.98
N GLY A 232 -9.18 -19.70 3.33
CA GLY A 232 -10.20 -19.09 4.17
C GLY A 232 -10.38 -17.59 3.90
N THR A 233 -9.33 -16.90 3.44
CA THR A 233 -9.45 -15.50 3.00
C THR A 233 -10.31 -15.33 1.74
N GLU A 234 -10.37 -16.31 0.84
CA GLU A 234 -11.33 -16.38 -0.28
C GLU A 234 -12.75 -16.52 0.23
N LEU A 235 -12.99 -17.49 1.12
CA LEU A 235 -14.30 -17.68 1.74
C LEU A 235 -14.78 -16.42 2.49
N GLY A 236 -13.92 -15.79 3.29
CA GLY A 236 -14.24 -14.57 4.03
C GLY A 236 -14.66 -13.43 3.10
N ARG A 237 -13.93 -13.22 1.99
CA ARG A 237 -14.28 -12.19 1.00
C ARG A 237 -15.59 -12.50 0.29
N VAL A 238 -15.79 -13.76 -0.12
CA VAL A 238 -17.06 -14.20 -0.74
C VAL A 238 -18.24 -14.04 0.23
N TYR A 239 -18.04 -14.26 1.52
CA TYR A 239 -19.08 -13.98 2.51
C TYR A 239 -19.39 -12.47 2.61
N GLN A 240 -18.37 -11.62 2.73
CA GLN A 240 -18.55 -10.16 2.83
C GLN A 240 -19.22 -9.57 1.58
N ALA A 241 -18.88 -10.13 0.43
CA ALA A 241 -19.48 -9.87 -0.86
C ALA A 241 -20.99 -10.18 -0.91
N LEU A 242 -21.37 -11.40 -0.53
CA LEU A 242 -22.76 -11.87 -0.58
C LEU A 242 -23.62 -11.28 0.54
N PHE A 243 -23.00 -10.99 1.69
CA PHE A 243 -23.68 -10.59 2.93
C PHE A 243 -23.01 -9.40 3.63
N PRO A 244 -22.88 -8.24 2.96
CA PRO A 244 -22.09 -7.12 3.47
C PRO A 244 -22.62 -6.56 4.80
N THR A 245 -23.94 -6.53 5.00
CA THR A 245 -24.57 -6.06 6.24
C THR A 245 -24.59 -7.10 7.36
N ARG A 246 -24.18 -8.34 7.09
CA ARG A 246 -24.10 -9.46 8.04
C ARG A 246 -22.64 -9.79 8.39
N SER A 247 -21.73 -8.91 8.01
CA SER A 247 -20.29 -9.04 8.23
C SER A 247 -19.83 -8.12 9.37
N GLY A 248 -19.40 -8.73 10.48
CA GLY A 248 -18.86 -8.04 11.65
C GLY A 248 -17.37 -7.76 11.51
N ARG A 249 -16.55 -8.33 12.40
CA ARG A 249 -15.09 -8.14 12.43
C ARG A 249 -14.39 -9.27 11.69
N PHE A 250 -13.90 -8.98 10.49
CA PHE A 250 -13.24 -9.96 9.61
C PHE A 250 -11.71 -9.77 9.60
N ILE A 251 -10.97 -10.81 9.95
CA ILE A 251 -9.52 -10.93 9.72
C ILE A 251 -9.28 -11.87 8.54
N LEU A 252 -8.46 -11.42 7.59
CA LEU A 252 -7.99 -12.19 6.45
C LEU A 252 -6.46 -12.32 6.54
N ASP A 253 -5.97 -13.49 6.91
CA ASP A 253 -4.56 -13.75 7.21
C ASP A 253 -3.95 -14.65 6.13
N SER A 254 -2.81 -14.25 5.56
CA SER A 254 -2.18 -14.96 4.43
C SER A 254 -3.14 -15.06 3.24
N ASN A 255 -3.23 -13.97 2.49
CA ASN A 255 -4.36 -13.69 1.61
C ASN A 255 -4.21 -14.34 0.23
N SER A 256 -5.19 -15.16 -0.16
CA SER A 256 -5.24 -15.77 -1.49
C SER A 256 -5.84 -14.81 -2.50
N ALA A 257 -5.22 -14.65 -3.68
CA ALA A 257 -5.80 -13.78 -4.70
C ALA A 257 -6.88 -14.46 -5.55
N VAL A 258 -7.78 -13.65 -6.12
CA VAL A 258 -8.69 -14.08 -7.20
C VAL A 258 -8.09 -13.69 -8.55
N GLN A 259 -7.87 -14.70 -9.41
CA GLN A 259 -7.52 -14.59 -10.84
C GLN A 259 -6.25 -13.76 -11.16
N GLY A 260 -5.24 -14.41 -11.76
CA GLY A 260 -4.04 -13.78 -12.32
C GLY A 260 -2.78 -13.73 -11.43
N ALA A 261 -2.94 -13.71 -10.10
CA ALA A 261 -1.80 -13.75 -9.17
C ALA A 261 -1.44 -15.17 -8.67
N ARG A 262 -2.20 -16.20 -9.06
CA ARG A 262 -2.01 -17.60 -8.61
C ARG A 262 -0.75 -18.27 -9.18
N ASP A 263 -0.17 -17.69 -10.23
CA ASP A 263 1.14 -18.12 -10.78
C ASP A 263 2.32 -17.67 -9.87
N SER A 264 2.05 -16.89 -8.82
CA SER A 264 3.07 -16.35 -7.91
C SER A 264 3.65 -17.39 -6.94
N GLN A 265 2.90 -18.45 -6.56
CA GLN A 265 3.41 -19.48 -5.64
C GLN A 265 4.69 -20.15 -6.16
N ALA A 266 4.78 -20.37 -7.48
CA ALA A 266 5.97 -20.94 -8.12
C ALA A 266 7.24 -20.08 -7.91
N HIS A 267 7.08 -18.78 -7.67
CA HIS A 267 8.19 -17.83 -7.47
C HIS A 267 8.59 -17.71 -5.99
N ASN A 268 7.71 -18.03 -5.03
CA ASN A 268 7.94 -17.75 -3.60
C ASN A 268 8.62 -18.87 -2.82
N PHE A 269 8.41 -20.14 -3.17
CA PHE A 269 9.24 -21.23 -2.61
C PHE A 269 10.73 -21.00 -2.86
N PRO A 270 11.18 -20.55 -4.05
CA PRO A 270 12.54 -20.09 -4.27
C PRO A 270 12.97 -18.94 -3.36
N ARG A 271 12.16 -17.87 -3.19
CA ARG A 271 12.50 -16.75 -2.28
C ARG A 271 12.66 -17.22 -0.84
N ARG A 272 11.79 -18.11 -0.38
CA ARG A 272 11.86 -18.72 0.95
C ARG A 272 13.09 -19.64 1.09
N ALA A 273 13.47 -20.34 0.02
CA ALA A 273 14.70 -21.14 -0.01
C ALA A 273 15.95 -20.26 0.06
N GLU A 274 15.98 -19.11 -0.61
CA GLU A 274 17.07 -18.13 -0.47
C GLU A 274 17.19 -17.64 0.98
N GLN A 275 16.07 -17.37 1.64
CA GLN A 275 16.05 -16.99 3.05
C GLN A 275 16.60 -18.12 3.95
N LEU A 276 16.22 -19.38 3.70
CA LEU A 276 16.80 -20.54 4.40
C LEU A 276 18.31 -20.63 4.16
N LYS A 277 18.77 -20.53 2.91
CA LYS A 277 20.21 -20.61 2.58
C LYS A 277 21.00 -19.52 3.30
N ALA A 278 20.48 -18.29 3.32
CA ALA A 278 21.13 -17.17 3.99
C ALA A 278 21.18 -17.37 5.51
N TRP A 279 20.11 -17.93 6.10
CA TRP A 279 20.08 -18.26 7.51
C TRP A 279 21.04 -19.41 7.84
N LEU A 280 21.01 -20.53 7.10
CA LEU A 280 21.93 -21.65 7.28
C LEU A 280 23.40 -21.25 7.23
N ALA A 281 23.75 -20.32 6.33
CA ALA A 281 25.12 -19.79 6.23
C ALA A 281 25.57 -19.01 7.48
N ARG A 282 24.64 -18.31 8.15
CA ARG A 282 24.94 -17.62 9.42
C ARG A 282 25.08 -18.59 10.60
N HIS A 283 24.48 -19.77 10.50
CA HIS A 283 24.43 -20.80 11.54
C HIS A 283 25.29 -22.03 11.20
N ASP A 284 26.34 -21.85 10.40
CA ASP A 284 27.21 -22.97 9.99
C ASP A 284 27.97 -23.59 11.15
N ASP A 285 28.32 -22.78 12.15
CA ASP A 285 28.92 -23.24 13.42
C ASP A 285 28.07 -24.31 14.12
N LYS A 286 26.74 -24.25 13.94
CA LYS A 286 25.80 -25.23 14.48
C LYS A 286 25.51 -26.39 13.54
N TYR A 287 25.25 -26.11 12.25
CA TYR A 287 24.72 -27.13 11.32
C TYR A 287 25.76 -27.75 10.38
N GLY A 288 26.91 -27.10 10.17
CA GLY A 288 27.99 -27.59 9.31
C GLY A 288 27.55 -27.80 7.85
N LEU A 289 26.63 -26.97 7.34
CA LEU A 289 26.07 -27.06 5.99
C LEU A 289 26.76 -26.12 4.99
N GLY A 290 27.55 -25.16 5.46
CA GLY A 290 28.43 -24.27 4.71
C GLY A 290 28.31 -22.82 5.16
N GLU A 291 29.43 -22.10 5.22
CA GLU A 291 29.54 -20.68 5.66
C GLU A 291 28.96 -19.64 4.67
N SER A 292 28.50 -20.09 3.50
CA SER A 292 27.89 -19.24 2.46
C SER A 292 26.68 -19.91 1.83
N GLN A 293 25.76 -19.12 1.25
CA GLN A 293 24.58 -19.65 0.55
C GLN A 293 24.97 -20.68 -0.54
N LYS A 294 26.08 -20.44 -1.24
CA LYS A 294 26.60 -21.35 -2.28
C LYS A 294 27.04 -22.68 -1.68
N SER A 295 27.81 -22.68 -0.59
CA SER A 295 28.23 -23.93 0.08
C SER A 295 27.07 -24.68 0.72
N VAL A 296 26.04 -23.97 1.20
CA VAL A 296 24.79 -24.58 1.68
C VAL A 296 24.07 -25.29 0.53
N GLU A 297 23.98 -24.65 -0.63
CA GLU A 297 23.37 -25.23 -1.84
C GLU A 297 24.13 -26.48 -2.31
N GLU A 298 25.46 -26.46 -2.28
CA GLU A 298 26.30 -27.62 -2.59
C GLU A 298 26.06 -28.78 -1.60
N SER A 299 25.96 -28.49 -0.29
CA SER A 299 25.62 -29.49 0.73
C SER A 299 24.22 -30.08 0.51
N TYR A 300 23.23 -29.24 0.23
CA TYR A 300 21.86 -29.68 -0.05
C TYR A 300 21.81 -30.60 -1.29
N ALA A 301 22.45 -30.19 -2.39
CA ALA A 301 22.54 -30.99 -3.61
C ALA A 301 23.22 -32.35 -3.37
N ALA A 302 24.28 -32.39 -2.56
CA ALA A 302 24.95 -33.64 -2.18
C ALA A 302 24.03 -34.58 -1.38
N ILE A 303 23.21 -34.03 -0.47
CA ILE A 303 22.21 -34.79 0.30
C ILE A 303 21.16 -35.38 -0.66
N LEU A 304 20.60 -34.60 -1.58
CA LEU A 304 19.63 -35.09 -2.56
C LEU A 304 20.22 -36.15 -3.49
N ALA A 305 21.49 -36.01 -3.88
CA ALA A 305 22.20 -37.03 -4.67
C ALA A 305 22.39 -38.33 -3.87
N GLY A 306 22.69 -38.23 -2.58
CA GLY A 306 22.74 -39.38 -1.67
C GLY A 306 21.40 -40.09 -1.54
N ALA A 307 20.30 -39.33 -1.41
CA ALA A 307 18.93 -39.84 -1.40
C ALA A 307 18.60 -40.58 -2.70
N ALA A 308 18.87 -39.96 -3.85
CA ALA A 308 18.64 -40.55 -5.18
C ALA A 308 19.45 -41.84 -5.42
N ALA A 309 20.62 -41.96 -4.81
CA ALA A 309 21.45 -43.16 -4.84
C ALA A 309 21.02 -44.25 -3.82
N GLY A 310 19.92 -44.04 -3.08
CA GLY A 310 19.43 -44.98 -2.07
C GLY A 310 20.27 -45.03 -0.78
N ARG A 311 21.19 -44.08 -0.59
CA ARG A 311 22.13 -44.06 0.55
C ARG A 311 21.50 -43.53 1.84
N LEU A 312 20.27 -43.03 1.80
CA LEU A 312 19.48 -42.62 2.96
C LEU A 312 18.37 -43.64 3.31
N GLY A 313 18.62 -44.92 3.02
CA GLY A 313 17.80 -46.05 3.47
C GLY A 313 16.30 -45.93 3.20
N GLY A 314 15.96 -45.49 1.97
CA GLY A 314 14.58 -45.37 1.51
C GLY A 314 14.04 -43.94 1.50
N LEU A 315 14.73 -42.97 2.09
CA LEU A 315 14.41 -41.55 1.88
C LEU A 315 14.73 -41.16 0.43
N SER A 316 13.69 -40.78 -0.31
CA SER A 316 13.80 -40.31 -1.68
C SER A 316 14.08 -38.80 -1.73
N LYS A 317 14.39 -38.30 -2.93
CA LYS A 317 14.49 -36.86 -3.17
C LYS A 317 13.16 -36.14 -2.92
N ASP A 318 12.06 -36.76 -3.33
CA ASP A 318 10.71 -36.20 -3.15
C ASP A 318 10.37 -36.06 -1.66
N ASP A 319 10.86 -36.97 -0.83
CA ASP A 319 10.63 -36.96 0.62
C ASP A 319 11.28 -35.73 1.26
N ILE A 320 12.49 -35.40 0.81
CA ILE A 320 13.23 -34.24 1.30
C ILE A 320 12.60 -32.95 0.79
N ASP A 321 12.15 -32.94 -0.46
CA ASP A 321 11.43 -31.80 -1.03
C ASP A 321 10.08 -31.57 -0.32
N GLU A 322 9.37 -32.62 0.10
CA GLU A 322 8.14 -32.54 0.91
C GLU A 322 8.40 -32.06 2.34
N ALA A 323 9.48 -32.53 2.96
CA ALA A 323 9.94 -32.02 4.25
C ALA A 323 10.28 -30.53 4.16
N TRP A 324 10.96 -30.11 3.08
CA TRP A 324 11.25 -28.70 2.82
C TRP A 324 9.96 -27.89 2.63
N GLU A 325 9.05 -28.37 1.79
CA GLU A 325 7.76 -27.74 1.57
C GLU A 325 7.07 -27.51 2.92
N SER A 326 6.94 -28.55 3.75
CA SER A 326 6.33 -28.45 5.08
C SER A 326 7.03 -27.45 6.00
N ALA A 327 8.36 -27.48 6.04
CA ALA A 327 9.15 -26.58 6.89
C ALA A 327 9.09 -25.12 6.43
N SER A 328 8.95 -24.88 5.12
CA SER A 328 8.95 -23.52 4.56
C SER A 328 7.82 -22.63 5.10
N TYR A 329 6.69 -23.22 5.51
CA TYR A 329 5.48 -22.52 5.99
C TYR A 329 5.63 -21.84 7.35
N ALA A 330 6.69 -22.12 8.12
CA ALA A 330 6.86 -21.56 9.46
C ALA A 330 8.32 -21.24 9.75
N ASP A 331 8.57 -20.03 10.28
CA ASP A 331 9.92 -19.60 10.65
C ASP A 331 10.57 -20.53 11.68
N LEU A 332 9.79 -21.03 12.66
CA LEU A 332 10.26 -21.94 13.69
C LEU A 332 10.64 -23.34 13.14
N ALA A 333 10.16 -23.72 11.96
CA ALA A 333 10.47 -25.02 11.38
C ALA A 333 11.86 -25.08 10.73
N PHE A 334 12.54 -23.94 10.55
CA PHE A 334 13.88 -23.89 9.98
C PHE A 334 14.90 -24.71 10.78
N SER A 335 14.85 -24.63 12.12
CA SER A 335 15.78 -25.38 12.97
C SER A 335 15.62 -26.88 12.83
N GLY A 336 14.37 -27.39 12.86
CA GLY A 336 14.11 -28.83 12.72
C GLY A 336 14.57 -29.38 11.38
N PHE A 337 14.25 -28.67 10.29
CA PHE A 337 14.69 -29.04 8.95
C PHE A 337 16.22 -29.00 8.81
N ALA A 338 16.88 -27.97 9.35
CA ALA A 338 18.33 -27.83 9.33
C ALA A 338 19.05 -28.92 10.12
N GLU A 339 18.52 -29.30 11.28
CA GLU A 339 19.04 -30.44 12.05
C GLU A 339 18.91 -31.75 11.27
N GLY A 340 17.79 -31.93 10.55
CA GLY A 340 17.58 -33.08 9.66
C GLY A 340 18.60 -33.12 8.51
N LEU A 341 18.87 -31.98 7.87
CA LEU A 341 19.89 -31.88 6.82
C LEU A 341 21.31 -32.12 7.34
N ALA A 342 21.65 -31.56 8.50
CA ALA A 342 22.94 -31.76 9.15
C ALA A 342 23.17 -33.24 9.47
N ASP A 343 22.16 -33.91 10.04
CA ASP A 343 22.22 -35.34 10.32
C ASP A 343 22.26 -36.18 9.04
N ALA A 344 21.53 -35.80 7.99
CA ALA A 344 21.62 -36.47 6.68
C ALA A 344 23.05 -36.39 6.10
N LYS A 345 23.70 -35.21 6.18
CA LYS A 345 25.09 -35.02 5.75
C LYS A 345 26.06 -35.89 6.56
N ARG A 346 25.92 -35.92 7.89
CA ARG A 346 26.75 -36.74 8.78
C ARG A 346 26.56 -38.24 8.52
N TYR A 347 25.31 -38.67 8.34
CA TYR A 347 24.99 -40.06 7.99
C TYR A 347 25.63 -40.47 6.67
N LEU A 348 25.53 -39.63 5.62
CA LEU A 348 26.16 -39.88 4.32
C LEU A 348 27.70 -39.93 4.41
N ALA A 349 28.30 -39.23 5.38
CA ALA A 349 29.73 -39.29 5.69
C ALA A 349 30.14 -40.52 6.53
N GLY A 350 29.19 -41.35 6.98
CA GLY A 350 29.46 -42.59 7.73
C GLY A 350 29.52 -42.42 9.24
N ASP A 351 28.98 -41.32 9.80
CA ASP A 351 28.86 -41.14 11.24
C ASP A 351 27.90 -42.17 11.86
N ARG A 352 28.42 -43.06 12.70
CA ARG A 352 27.65 -44.14 13.34
C ARG A 352 26.77 -43.67 14.50
N ASN A 353 26.91 -42.43 14.95
CA ASN A 353 26.09 -41.87 16.02
C ASN A 353 24.76 -41.29 15.50
N VAL A 354 24.57 -41.22 14.18
CA VAL A 354 23.34 -40.75 13.55
C VAL A 354 22.62 -41.94 12.92
N THR A 355 21.33 -42.06 13.19
CA THR A 355 20.45 -43.09 12.62
C THR A 355 19.53 -42.49 11.56
N LEU A 356 19.07 -43.31 10.61
CA LEU A 356 18.08 -42.88 9.61
C LEU A 356 16.74 -42.45 10.22
N ILE A 357 16.37 -43.03 11.36
CA ILE A 357 15.16 -42.64 12.10
C ILE A 357 15.32 -41.19 12.58
N GLN A 358 16.46 -40.84 13.19
CA GLN A 358 16.74 -39.46 13.62
C GLN A 358 16.74 -38.46 12.45
N VAL A 359 17.36 -38.83 11.31
CA VAL A 359 17.34 -37.99 10.10
C VAL A 359 15.91 -37.70 9.67
N ARG A 360 15.09 -38.75 9.58
CA ARG A 360 13.70 -38.64 9.16
C ARG A 360 12.87 -37.83 10.15
N ASP A 361 12.92 -38.15 11.43
CA ASP A 361 12.10 -37.50 12.46
C ASP A 361 12.39 -36.00 12.55
N LYS A 362 13.65 -35.60 12.35
CA LYS A 362 14.04 -34.18 12.30
C LYS A 362 13.60 -33.48 11.02
N LEU A 363 13.83 -34.08 9.85
CA LEU A 363 13.38 -33.52 8.56
C LEU A 363 11.86 -33.29 8.56
N PHE A 364 11.08 -34.24 9.09
CA PHE A 364 9.63 -34.18 9.14
C PHE A 364 9.06 -33.63 10.46
N SER A 365 9.89 -33.04 11.33
CA SER A 365 9.45 -32.48 12.61
C SER A 365 8.37 -31.40 12.43
N ALA A 366 8.48 -30.59 11.38
CA ALA A 366 7.47 -29.60 11.01
C ALA A 366 6.16 -30.25 10.54
N SER A 367 6.25 -31.34 9.77
CA SER A 367 5.09 -32.11 9.28
C SER A 367 4.35 -32.80 10.43
N ALA A 368 5.09 -33.30 11.42
CA ALA A 368 4.55 -33.89 12.65
C ALA A 368 3.84 -32.85 13.54
N GLN A 369 4.36 -31.61 13.62
CA GLN A 369 3.72 -30.51 14.36
C GLN A 369 2.49 -29.92 13.66
N ARG A 370 2.38 -30.07 12.33
CA ARG A 370 1.30 -29.48 11.55
C ARG A 370 -0.03 -30.25 11.63
N ASP A 371 -0.04 -31.40 12.30
CA ASP A 371 -1.15 -32.36 12.30
C ASP A 371 -1.65 -32.56 10.85
N ILE A 372 -0.67 -32.75 9.95
CA ILE A 372 -0.88 -32.90 8.50
C ILE A 372 -1.82 -34.07 8.18
N HIS A 373 -2.06 -34.97 9.14
CA HIS A 373 -3.05 -36.04 9.04
C HIS A 373 -4.41 -35.53 8.52
N SER A 374 -4.93 -34.40 9.03
CA SER A 374 -6.24 -33.89 8.59
C SER A 374 -6.24 -33.24 7.21
N PHE A 375 -5.10 -32.74 6.73
CA PHE A 375 -4.99 -32.11 5.41
C PHE A 375 -5.05 -33.12 4.26
N TYR A 376 -4.58 -34.35 4.49
CA TYR A 376 -4.58 -35.42 3.48
C TYR A 376 -5.80 -36.34 3.60
N GLU A 377 -6.40 -36.48 4.79
CA GLU A 377 -7.65 -37.25 4.96
C GLU A 377 -8.81 -36.72 4.09
N ASP A 378 -8.85 -35.41 3.83
CA ASP A 378 -9.87 -34.75 3.01
C ASP A 378 -9.38 -34.25 1.64
N GLY A 379 -8.24 -34.77 1.15
CA GLY A 379 -7.60 -34.32 -0.10
C GLY A 379 -8.54 -34.34 -1.32
N ALA A 380 -9.45 -35.32 -1.38
CA ALA A 380 -10.47 -35.39 -2.43
C ALA A 380 -11.49 -34.23 -2.35
N GLY A 381 -11.96 -33.89 -1.15
CA GLY A 381 -12.89 -32.79 -0.93
C GLY A 381 -12.26 -31.44 -1.29
N GLY A 382 -11.03 -31.20 -0.84
CA GLY A 382 -10.28 -29.97 -1.19
C GLY A 382 -10.11 -29.80 -2.70
N ILE A 383 -9.80 -30.88 -3.43
CA ILE A 383 -9.69 -30.85 -4.89
C ILE A 383 -11.04 -30.55 -5.56
N LEU A 384 -12.13 -31.15 -5.09
CA LEU A 384 -13.46 -30.89 -5.65
C LEU A 384 -13.92 -29.45 -5.42
N VAL A 385 -13.58 -28.84 -4.28
CA VAL A 385 -13.82 -27.40 -4.04
C VAL A 385 -13.06 -26.56 -5.06
N ARG A 386 -11.77 -26.83 -5.28
CA ARG A 386 -10.97 -26.14 -6.31
C ARG A 386 -11.57 -26.29 -7.71
N MET A 387 -12.05 -27.48 -8.06
CA MET A 387 -12.71 -27.73 -9.35
C MET A 387 -14.03 -26.95 -9.47
N ALA A 388 -14.82 -26.89 -8.40
CA ALA A 388 -16.09 -26.15 -8.39
C ALA A 388 -15.88 -24.63 -8.48
N ASP A 389 -14.85 -24.11 -7.82
CA ASP A 389 -14.56 -22.67 -7.80
C ASP A 389 -13.86 -22.21 -9.08
N TRP A 390 -13.04 -23.05 -9.71
CA TRP A 390 -12.10 -22.63 -10.74
C TRP A 390 -12.28 -23.34 -12.10
N GLY A 391 -13.34 -24.13 -12.26
CA GLY A 391 -13.60 -24.90 -13.49
C GLY A 391 -13.71 -24.07 -14.77
N GLU A 392 -14.11 -22.79 -14.69
CA GLU A 392 -14.34 -21.91 -15.86
C GLU A 392 -13.03 -21.45 -16.52
N LEU A 393 -11.95 -21.38 -15.74
CA LEU A 393 -10.63 -20.93 -16.19
C LEU A 393 -9.94 -21.93 -17.12
N ALA A 394 -10.23 -23.22 -16.98
CA ALA A 394 -9.59 -24.26 -17.77
C ALA A 394 -10.17 -24.43 -19.18
N VAL A 395 -11.40 -23.97 -19.42
CA VAL A 395 -12.11 -24.16 -20.69
C VAL A 395 -11.85 -22.99 -21.67
N ASN A 396 -11.38 -21.83 -21.18
CA ASN A 396 -11.21 -20.60 -22.00
C ASN A 396 -9.76 -20.15 -22.22
N SER A 397 -8.75 -20.89 -21.74
CA SER A 397 -7.35 -20.44 -21.76
C SER A 397 -6.47 -21.16 -22.78
N ASP A 398 -6.94 -21.34 -24.02
CA ASP A 398 -6.13 -21.91 -25.13
C ASP A 398 -4.85 -21.09 -25.45
N TRP A 399 -4.75 -19.85 -24.96
CA TRP A 399 -3.60 -18.96 -25.21
C TRP A 399 -2.60 -18.86 -24.04
N MET A 400 -2.94 -19.29 -22.82
CA MET A 400 -2.04 -19.23 -21.64
C MET A 400 -1.28 -20.55 -21.37
N LEU A 401 -1.79 -21.67 -21.86
CA LEU A 401 -1.21 -23.00 -21.65
C LEU A 401 0.18 -23.22 -22.30
N PRO A 402 0.59 -22.55 -23.40
CA PRO A 402 1.93 -22.78 -23.93
C PRO A 402 3.04 -22.06 -23.16
N GLN A 403 2.82 -20.83 -22.68
CA GLN A 403 3.86 -19.98 -22.09
C GLN A 403 4.08 -20.22 -20.59
N VAL A 404 3.02 -20.34 -19.80
CA VAL A 404 3.12 -20.69 -18.35
C VAL A 404 3.78 -22.06 -18.16
N PHE A 405 3.51 -22.98 -19.09
CA PHE A 405 4.19 -24.27 -19.13
C PHE A 405 5.57 -24.19 -19.79
N ALA A 406 5.89 -23.23 -20.66
CA ALA A 406 7.24 -23.11 -21.24
C ALA A 406 8.26 -22.61 -20.23
N ASP A 407 7.87 -21.70 -19.35
CA ASP A 407 8.76 -21.14 -18.33
C ASP A 407 8.91 -22.11 -17.14
N SER A 408 7.83 -22.74 -16.67
CA SER A 408 7.94 -23.83 -15.67
C SER A 408 8.61 -25.10 -16.20
N ARG A 409 8.56 -25.37 -17.52
CA ARG A 409 9.33 -26.46 -18.16
C ARG A 409 10.85 -26.25 -18.12
N LYS A 410 11.33 -25.01 -17.99
CA LYS A 410 12.76 -24.71 -17.94
C LYS A 410 13.33 -24.77 -16.52
N GLU A 411 12.50 -24.59 -15.49
CA GLU A 411 13.01 -24.35 -14.12
C GLU A 411 12.78 -25.45 -13.08
N ASN A 412 12.13 -26.59 -13.38
CA ASN A 412 12.12 -27.69 -12.42
C ASN A 412 12.10 -29.09 -13.08
N SER A 413 13.27 -29.74 -13.05
CA SER A 413 13.55 -31.06 -13.67
C SER A 413 13.10 -32.27 -12.82
N GLN A 414 12.06 -32.12 -11.99
CA GLN A 414 11.65 -33.14 -11.02
C GLN A 414 10.24 -33.66 -11.31
N GLY A 415 10.19 -34.76 -12.07
CA GLY A 415 8.96 -35.41 -12.48
C GLY A 415 8.29 -36.15 -11.34
N LYS A 416 7.27 -35.54 -10.72
CA LYS A 416 6.12 -36.20 -10.05
C LYS A 416 4.98 -35.21 -9.76
N TRP A 417 5.30 -33.93 -9.57
CA TRP A 417 4.35 -32.80 -9.64
C TRP A 417 3.58 -32.73 -10.95
N ARG A 418 4.17 -33.29 -12.01
CA ARG A 418 3.53 -33.56 -13.29
C ARG A 418 2.14 -34.17 -13.11
N ARG A 419 1.88 -35.12 -12.20
CA ARG A 419 0.52 -35.71 -12.06
C ARG A 419 -0.49 -34.87 -11.28
N ALA A 420 -0.07 -34.15 -10.24
CA ALA A 420 -0.96 -33.32 -9.42
C ALA A 420 -1.29 -31.97 -10.08
N LEU A 421 -0.37 -31.42 -10.89
CA LEU A 421 -0.67 -30.30 -11.79
C LEU A 421 -1.38 -30.77 -13.08
N MET A 422 -1.12 -31.99 -13.56
CA MET A 422 -1.96 -32.57 -14.63
C MET A 422 -3.41 -32.80 -14.18
N SER A 423 -3.78 -32.78 -12.90
CA SER A 423 -5.20 -32.70 -12.50
C SER A 423 -5.80 -31.30 -12.67
N ALA A 424 -4.99 -30.24 -12.72
CA ALA A 424 -5.44 -28.91 -13.16
C ALA A 424 -5.38 -28.78 -14.69
N GLY A 425 -4.38 -29.40 -15.35
CA GLY A 425 -4.27 -29.46 -16.81
C GLY A 425 -5.21 -30.48 -17.49
N SER A 426 -5.74 -31.45 -16.75
CA SER A 426 -6.77 -32.39 -17.21
C SER A 426 -8.14 -31.74 -17.23
N LEU A 427 -8.32 -30.50 -16.76
CA LEU A 427 -9.61 -29.83 -16.82
C LEU A 427 -10.11 -29.62 -18.26
N ALA A 428 -9.22 -29.67 -19.26
CA ALA A 428 -9.59 -29.73 -20.69
C ALA A 428 -10.11 -31.12 -21.12
N ASP A 429 -9.68 -32.20 -20.46
CA ASP A 429 -10.14 -33.59 -20.68
C ASP A 429 -11.26 -34.02 -19.69
N ILE A 430 -11.60 -33.20 -18.68
CA ILE A 430 -12.62 -33.46 -17.63
C ILE A 430 -13.97 -32.82 -17.99
N THR A 431 -14.32 -32.74 -19.27
CA THR A 431 -15.73 -32.57 -19.66
C THR A 431 -16.35 -33.94 -19.97
N PRO A 432 -16.88 -34.69 -18.96
CA PRO A 432 -17.88 -35.71 -19.24
C PRO A 432 -19.25 -35.09 -19.58
N PHE A 433 -19.35 -33.76 -19.55
CA PHE A 433 -20.53 -32.98 -19.88
C PHE A 433 -20.27 -32.27 -21.19
N GLY A 434 -20.81 -32.83 -22.28
CA GLY A 434 -20.83 -32.20 -23.58
C GLY A 434 -21.39 -30.78 -23.48
N ASP A 435 -20.75 -29.89 -24.22
CA ASP A 435 -21.29 -28.67 -24.82
C ASP A 435 -22.59 -28.13 -24.14
N GLY A 436 -22.46 -27.49 -22.97
CA GLY A 436 -23.40 -26.43 -22.57
C GLY A 436 -24.32 -26.60 -21.35
N GLU A 437 -24.22 -27.64 -20.50
CA GLU A 437 -25.21 -27.82 -19.40
C GLU A 437 -24.75 -27.59 -17.95
N LEU A 438 -23.48 -27.31 -17.66
CA LEU A 438 -23.06 -26.80 -16.35
C LEU A 438 -22.77 -25.30 -16.46
N ARG A 439 -23.82 -24.49 -16.32
CA ARG A 439 -23.67 -23.06 -15.99
C ARG A 439 -23.13 -22.99 -14.56
N MET A 440 -21.81 -22.93 -14.43
CA MET A 440 -21.16 -22.68 -13.14
C MET A 440 -21.63 -21.33 -12.60
N VAL A 441 -21.79 -21.30 -11.28
CA VAL A 441 -22.22 -20.14 -10.50
C VAL A 441 -21.35 -18.93 -10.88
N PRO A 442 -21.91 -17.72 -11.11
CA PRO A 442 -21.15 -16.57 -11.58
C PRO A 442 -19.90 -16.37 -10.72
N GLY A 443 -18.72 -16.40 -11.35
CA GLY A 443 -17.45 -16.38 -10.65
C GLY A 443 -17.26 -15.13 -9.78
N ILE A 444 -16.37 -15.26 -8.78
CA ILE A 444 -15.91 -14.20 -7.87
C ILE A 444 -15.52 -12.89 -8.59
N SER A 445 -15.20 -12.96 -9.90
CA SER A 445 -14.97 -11.81 -10.78
C SER A 445 -16.10 -10.79 -10.81
N ASP A 446 -17.36 -11.21 -10.60
CA ASP A 446 -18.53 -10.33 -10.66
C ASP A 446 -18.76 -9.52 -9.37
N ILE A 447 -18.02 -9.82 -8.29
CA ILE A 447 -18.19 -9.14 -7.00
C ILE A 447 -17.19 -7.97 -6.82
N ARG A 448 -16.49 -7.59 -7.88
CA ARG A 448 -15.62 -6.42 -7.88
C ARG A 448 -16.47 -5.15 -7.82
N ASN A 449 -16.03 -4.19 -7.01
CA ASN A 449 -16.51 -2.80 -6.98
C ASN A 449 -17.94 -2.57 -6.46
N SER A 450 -18.16 -2.78 -5.16
CA SER A 450 -19.07 -1.88 -4.45
C SER A 450 -18.24 -1.04 -3.48
N ASP A 451 -18.41 0.28 -3.52
CA ASP A 451 -17.83 1.22 -2.53
C ASP A 451 -18.22 0.86 -1.07
N ASN A 452 -19.19 -0.05 -0.92
CA ASN A 452 -19.74 -0.56 0.33
C ASN A 452 -19.14 -1.90 0.79
N PHE A 453 -18.01 -2.36 0.22
CA PHE A 453 -17.39 -3.59 0.72
C PHE A 453 -16.98 -3.43 2.21
N PRO A 454 -17.40 -4.35 3.11
CA PRO A 454 -17.11 -4.23 4.54
C PRO A 454 -15.61 -4.23 4.86
N PHE A 455 -15.22 -3.51 5.90
CA PHE A 455 -13.83 -3.49 6.37
C PHE A 455 -13.35 -4.90 6.74
N ALA A 456 -12.16 -5.26 6.29
CA ALA A 456 -11.39 -6.39 6.78
C ALA A 456 -10.00 -5.93 7.28
N LEU A 457 -9.51 -6.57 8.34
CA LEU A 457 -8.10 -6.44 8.73
C LEU A 457 -7.32 -7.53 8.01
N MET A 458 -6.41 -7.14 7.12
CA MET A 458 -5.58 -8.08 6.38
C MET A 458 -4.23 -8.24 7.06
N LEU A 459 -3.74 -9.47 7.16
CA LEU A 459 -2.39 -9.79 7.63
C LEU A 459 -1.62 -10.50 6.52
N GLN A 460 -0.37 -10.10 6.25
CA GLN A 460 0.43 -10.71 5.20
C GLN A 460 1.93 -10.73 5.56
N ALA A 461 2.52 -11.92 5.59
CA ALA A 461 3.97 -12.08 5.72
C ALA A 461 4.68 -11.81 4.39
N GLU A 462 5.91 -11.27 4.49
CA GLU A 462 6.74 -10.93 3.34
C GLU A 462 7.13 -12.17 2.51
N TYR A 463 7.65 -13.20 3.19
CA TYR A 463 8.17 -14.42 2.57
C TYR A 463 7.19 -15.60 2.67
N ASP A 464 5.89 -15.33 2.78
CA ASP A 464 4.87 -16.39 2.80
C ASP A 464 4.98 -17.24 1.51
N PRO A 465 5.30 -18.55 1.64
CA PRO A 465 5.53 -19.41 0.49
C PRO A 465 4.23 -19.82 -0.22
N ALA A 466 3.09 -19.79 0.46
CA ALA A 466 1.83 -20.36 -0.02
C ALA A 466 0.84 -19.31 -0.51
N THR A 467 0.75 -18.16 0.15
CA THR A 467 -0.04 -17.01 -0.31
C THR A 467 0.86 -15.81 -0.36
N THR A 468 1.22 -15.41 -1.57
CA THR A 468 2.36 -14.52 -1.78
C THR A 468 2.08 -13.09 -1.32
N TRP A 469 3.15 -12.33 -1.07
CA TRP A 469 3.05 -10.89 -0.84
C TRP A 469 2.24 -10.20 -1.95
N GLU A 470 2.49 -10.57 -3.20
CA GLU A 470 1.78 -10.07 -4.37
C GLU A 470 0.28 -10.45 -4.37
N GLU A 471 -0.07 -11.67 -3.92
CA GLU A 471 -1.48 -12.04 -3.74
C GLU A 471 -2.16 -11.22 -2.65
N GLY A 472 -1.44 -10.92 -1.57
CA GLY A 472 -1.91 -10.02 -0.51
C GLY A 472 -2.17 -8.60 -1.01
N LEU A 473 -1.26 -8.04 -1.82
CA LEU A 473 -1.44 -6.73 -2.44
C LEU A 473 -2.60 -6.71 -3.45
N ALA A 474 -2.70 -7.73 -4.31
CA ALA A 474 -3.81 -7.86 -5.25
C ALA A 474 -5.16 -7.98 -4.51
N THR A 475 -5.18 -8.64 -3.36
CA THR A 475 -6.36 -8.70 -2.51
C THR A 475 -6.67 -7.34 -1.89
N LEU A 476 -5.65 -6.58 -1.47
CA LEU A 476 -5.83 -5.25 -0.90
C LEU A 476 -6.44 -4.26 -1.91
N GLU A 477 -6.06 -4.34 -3.18
CA GLU A 477 -6.64 -3.55 -4.27
C GLU A 477 -8.15 -3.78 -4.43
N LEU A 478 -8.63 -5.00 -4.15
CA LEU A 478 -10.06 -5.34 -4.19
C LEU A 478 -10.83 -4.84 -2.96
N LEU A 479 -10.12 -4.48 -1.89
CA LEU A 479 -10.69 -4.13 -0.58
C LEU A 479 -10.23 -2.73 -0.14
N PRO A 480 -10.63 -1.66 -0.85
CA PRO A 480 -10.09 -0.31 -0.61
C PRO A 480 -10.40 0.25 0.78
N ASN A 481 -11.47 -0.24 1.42
CA ASN A 481 -11.83 0.14 2.80
C ASN A 481 -10.97 -0.57 3.86
N SER A 482 -10.29 -1.65 3.51
CA SER A 482 -9.51 -2.50 4.43
C SER A 482 -8.15 -1.90 4.75
N LYS A 483 -7.46 -2.52 5.71
CA LYS A 483 -6.10 -2.14 6.10
C LYS A 483 -5.22 -3.38 6.20
N LEU A 484 -3.96 -3.21 5.83
CA LEU A 484 -2.96 -4.26 5.79
C LEU A 484 -2.01 -4.09 6.97
N VAL A 485 -1.80 -5.16 7.72
CA VAL A 485 -0.65 -5.35 8.59
C VAL A 485 0.33 -6.23 7.84
N ALA A 486 1.44 -5.63 7.40
CA ALA A 486 2.50 -6.29 6.65
C ALA A 486 3.60 -6.74 7.63
N ILE A 487 4.01 -8.01 7.58
CA ILE A 487 4.96 -8.60 8.54
C ILE A 487 6.31 -8.80 7.87
N GLN A 488 7.23 -7.87 8.13
CA GLN A 488 8.54 -7.77 7.49
C GLN A 488 9.51 -8.88 7.94
N GLY A 489 10.17 -9.52 6.97
CA GLY A 489 11.13 -10.59 7.22
C GLY A 489 10.54 -11.94 7.66
N SER A 490 9.23 -12.01 7.94
CA SER A 490 8.55 -13.27 8.27
C SER A 490 8.26 -14.09 7.01
N GLY A 491 8.40 -15.41 7.09
CA GLY A 491 7.86 -16.33 6.08
C GLY A 491 6.80 -17.29 6.63
N THR A 492 6.27 -16.98 7.82
CA THR A 492 5.20 -17.77 8.43
C THR A 492 3.88 -17.58 7.69
N HIS A 493 3.27 -18.68 7.26
CA HIS A 493 1.94 -18.71 6.65
C HIS A 493 0.86 -18.84 7.72
N GLY A 494 -0.09 -17.89 7.74
CA GLY A 494 -1.01 -17.65 8.84
C GLY A 494 -0.27 -17.04 10.02
N VAL A 495 -0.16 -15.72 10.07
CA VAL A 495 0.71 -15.02 11.03
C VAL A 495 0.05 -14.73 12.38
N PHE A 496 -1.28 -14.79 12.50
CA PHE A 496 -1.96 -14.54 13.76
C PHE A 496 -1.96 -15.81 14.63
N ARG A 497 -0.86 -16.03 15.36
CA ARG A 497 -0.63 -17.27 16.14
C ARG A 497 -0.23 -17.04 17.59
N GLY A 498 -0.24 -15.80 18.07
CA GLY A 498 0.15 -15.48 19.45
C GLY A 498 1.68 -15.41 19.65
N ASN A 499 2.45 -15.30 18.56
CA ASN A 499 3.90 -15.28 18.58
C ASN A 499 4.52 -13.98 18.05
N ASN A 500 3.76 -13.07 17.44
CA ASN A 500 4.25 -11.78 16.98
C ASN A 500 3.50 -10.64 17.69
N PRO A 501 4.10 -10.02 18.72
CA PRO A 501 3.39 -9.06 19.57
C PRO A 501 2.87 -7.83 18.81
N CYS A 502 3.52 -7.43 17.70
CA CYS A 502 3.07 -6.29 16.90
C CYS A 502 1.77 -6.59 16.16
N SER A 503 1.74 -7.68 15.37
CA SER A 503 0.54 -8.05 14.61
C SER A 503 -0.57 -8.58 15.50
N ASP A 504 -0.22 -9.36 16.53
CA ASP A 504 -1.19 -10.01 17.41
C ASP A 504 -1.99 -8.97 18.19
N VAL A 505 -1.34 -7.95 18.77
CA VAL A 505 -2.06 -6.89 19.52
C VAL A 505 -3.06 -6.15 18.64
N ILE A 506 -2.71 -5.90 17.37
CA ILE A 506 -3.61 -5.23 16.42
C ILE A 506 -4.81 -6.14 16.11
N ALA A 507 -4.56 -7.42 15.82
CA ALA A 507 -5.59 -8.40 15.53
C ALA A 507 -6.54 -8.63 16.73
N TYR A 508 -6.00 -8.78 17.94
CA TYR A 508 -6.79 -8.89 19.17
C TYR A 508 -7.67 -7.67 19.42
N ARG A 509 -7.11 -6.46 19.35
CA ARG A 509 -7.88 -5.22 19.54
C ARG A 509 -9.00 -5.10 18.51
N TYR A 510 -8.74 -5.47 17.27
CA TYR A 510 -9.76 -5.47 16.24
C TYR A 510 -10.87 -6.48 16.52
N LEU A 511 -10.56 -7.76 16.78
CA LEU A 511 -11.58 -8.78 17.05
C LEU A 511 -12.34 -8.56 18.35
N GLN A 512 -11.67 -8.18 19.44
CA GLN A 512 -12.29 -8.02 20.76
C GLN A 512 -13.00 -6.66 20.92
N ARG A 513 -12.42 -5.58 20.39
CA ARG A 513 -12.90 -4.20 20.63
C ARG A 513 -13.40 -3.48 19.38
N GLY A 514 -13.11 -4.00 18.19
CA GLY A 514 -13.49 -3.36 16.93
C GLY A 514 -12.59 -2.19 16.56
N GLU A 515 -11.44 -2.06 17.22
CA GLU A 515 -10.44 -1.01 16.93
C GLU A 515 -9.80 -1.28 15.57
N ARG A 516 -9.94 -0.35 14.63
CA ARG A 516 -9.36 -0.44 13.28
C ARG A 516 -8.09 0.39 13.20
N PRO A 517 -7.00 -0.09 12.58
CA PRO A 517 -5.86 0.77 12.29
C PRO A 517 -6.28 1.88 11.31
N LEU A 518 -5.73 3.07 11.49
CA LEU A 518 -6.03 4.25 10.65
C LEU A 518 -5.29 4.19 9.30
N ALA A 519 -4.11 3.59 9.30
CA ALA A 519 -3.27 3.39 8.12
C ALA A 519 -2.82 1.93 8.04
N HIS A 520 -2.21 1.54 6.92
CA HIS A 520 -1.51 0.27 6.87
C HIS A 520 -0.36 0.27 7.89
N VAL A 521 -0.03 -0.89 8.44
CA VAL A 521 0.98 -1.03 9.49
C VAL A 521 2.05 -2.00 9.03
N VAL A 522 3.32 -1.62 9.18
CA VAL A 522 4.44 -2.54 9.01
C VAL A 522 4.87 -3.01 10.40
N CYS A 523 4.74 -4.31 10.63
CA CYS A 523 5.24 -4.97 11.83
C CYS A 523 6.54 -5.70 11.49
N PRO A 524 7.58 -5.63 12.36
CA PRO A 524 8.71 -6.54 12.23
C PRO A 524 8.23 -7.97 12.47
N GLY A 525 8.83 -8.93 11.76
CA GLY A 525 8.71 -10.35 12.07
C GLY A 525 9.33 -10.69 13.43
N VAL A 526 9.34 -11.97 13.76
CA VAL A 526 10.14 -12.51 14.86
C VAL A 526 11.48 -12.97 14.28
N PRO A 527 12.62 -12.80 14.99
CA PRO A 527 13.89 -13.37 14.53
C PRO A 527 13.76 -14.87 14.23
N LEU A 528 14.39 -15.32 13.13
CA LEU A 528 14.48 -16.74 12.82
C LEU A 528 15.21 -17.47 13.95
N PRO A 529 14.98 -18.79 14.16
CA PRO A 529 15.63 -19.52 15.25
C PRO A 529 17.15 -19.30 15.29
N GLY A 530 17.68 -18.85 16.43
CA GLY A 530 19.10 -18.58 16.61
C GLY A 530 19.59 -17.20 16.15
N ASP A 531 18.83 -16.45 15.35
CA ASP A 531 19.15 -15.05 15.05
C ASP A 531 18.80 -14.14 16.25
N ASP A 532 19.57 -13.06 16.43
CA ASP A 532 19.34 -12.04 17.46
C ASP A 532 18.40 -10.91 16.99
N LYS A 533 18.15 -10.84 15.67
CA LYS A 533 17.37 -9.79 15.03
C LYS A 533 16.64 -10.30 13.78
N VAL A 534 15.66 -9.52 13.34
CA VAL A 534 15.01 -9.71 12.04
C VAL A 534 15.89 -9.13 10.94
N TYR A 535 16.04 -9.89 9.85
CA TYR A 535 16.64 -9.41 8.62
C TYR A 535 15.51 -9.01 7.66
N PRO A 536 15.26 -7.70 7.47
CA PRO A 536 14.13 -7.25 6.68
C PRO A 536 14.31 -7.59 5.19
N GLY A 537 13.21 -7.97 4.53
CA GLY A 537 13.20 -8.12 3.09
C GLY A 537 12.99 -6.79 2.35
N GLU A 538 13.18 -6.83 1.05
CA GLU A 538 13.05 -5.65 0.19
C GLU A 538 11.61 -5.35 -0.24
N MET A 539 10.70 -6.33 -0.19
CA MET A 539 9.37 -6.20 -0.81
C MET A 539 8.49 -5.25 0.00
N ILE A 540 8.44 -5.44 1.32
CA ILE A 540 7.68 -4.55 2.21
C ILE A 540 8.37 -3.18 2.29
N THR A 541 9.70 -3.14 2.30
CA THR A 541 10.45 -1.87 2.30
C THR A 541 10.10 -1.01 1.09
N LYS A 542 10.15 -1.58 -0.12
CA LYS A 542 9.78 -0.91 -1.37
C LYS A 542 8.31 -0.49 -1.37
N TRP A 543 7.42 -1.34 -0.87
CA TRP A 543 6.00 -1.02 -0.78
C TRP A 543 5.72 0.11 0.20
N GLN A 544 6.37 0.13 1.37
CA GLN A 544 6.25 1.21 2.34
C GLN A 544 6.74 2.54 1.74
N GLU A 545 7.89 2.54 1.09
CA GLU A 545 8.42 3.73 0.38
C GLU A 545 7.46 4.23 -0.72
N ALA A 546 6.75 3.32 -1.40
CA ALA A 546 5.80 3.67 -2.45
C ALA A 546 4.42 4.12 -1.93
N THR A 547 4.05 3.72 -0.71
CA THR A 547 2.70 3.97 -0.13
C THR A 547 2.68 5.05 0.94
N GLU A 548 3.83 5.49 1.46
CA GLU A 548 3.87 6.67 2.33
C GLU A 548 3.43 7.91 1.55
N VAL A 549 2.32 8.53 1.98
CA VAL A 549 1.91 9.86 1.52
C VAL A 549 3.07 10.80 1.86
N PRO A 550 3.75 11.37 0.85
CA PRO A 550 4.93 12.17 1.11
C PRO A 550 4.52 13.41 1.92
N ALA A 551 5.31 13.75 2.93
CA ALA A 551 5.04 14.94 3.72
C ALA A 551 5.02 16.17 2.81
N ALA A 552 3.90 16.91 2.84
CA ALA A 552 3.70 18.11 2.04
C ALA A 552 4.17 19.34 2.82
N PRO A 553 4.70 20.37 2.13
CA PRO A 553 5.02 21.63 2.77
C PRO A 553 3.72 22.34 3.18
N VAL A 554 3.67 22.80 4.42
CA VAL A 554 2.63 23.68 4.95
C VAL A 554 3.25 25.05 5.22
N LEU A 555 2.61 26.10 4.72
CA LEU A 555 3.00 27.49 4.98
C LEU A 555 2.46 27.93 6.35
N LEU A 556 3.36 28.44 7.20
CA LEU A 556 3.02 29.01 8.51
C LEU A 556 3.05 30.54 8.50
N SER A 557 3.79 31.15 7.57
CA SER A 557 3.86 32.60 7.36
C SER A 557 4.13 32.90 5.89
N PRO A 558 3.53 33.94 5.29
CA PRO A 558 2.52 34.83 5.87
C PRO A 558 1.20 34.10 6.21
N GLN A 559 0.39 34.69 7.07
CA GLN A 559 -0.98 34.23 7.33
C GLN A 559 -1.90 34.65 6.17
N PRO A 560 -3.02 33.94 5.92
CA PRO A 560 -3.99 34.35 4.91
C PRO A 560 -4.43 35.81 5.07
N ASP A 561 -4.48 36.52 3.95
CA ASP A 561 -4.81 37.95 3.83
C ASP A 561 -3.87 38.90 4.61
N ALA A 562 -2.70 38.42 5.06
CA ALA A 562 -1.71 39.28 5.70
C ALA A 562 -1.18 40.33 4.72
N THR A 563 -0.95 41.55 5.23
CA THR A 563 -0.20 42.58 4.53
C THR A 563 1.24 42.56 5.01
N VAL A 564 2.20 42.39 4.10
CA VAL A 564 3.62 42.25 4.41
C VAL A 564 4.47 43.14 3.51
N LYS A 565 5.67 43.48 3.98
CA LYS A 565 6.65 44.21 3.18
C LYS A 565 7.45 43.26 2.29
N PRO A 566 8.07 43.75 1.20
CA PRO A 566 9.01 42.96 0.41
C PRO A 566 10.16 42.43 1.29
N GLY A 567 10.67 41.25 0.97
CA GLY A 567 11.70 40.60 1.80
C GLY A 567 11.18 39.99 3.12
N ALA A 568 9.87 40.01 3.37
CA ALA A 568 9.28 39.39 4.55
C ALA A 568 9.62 37.89 4.65
N GLU A 569 9.74 37.42 5.89
CA GLU A 569 10.08 36.03 6.18
C GLU A 569 8.91 35.09 5.89
N VAL A 570 9.21 34.05 5.12
CA VAL A 570 8.32 32.92 4.84
C VAL A 570 8.80 31.76 5.69
N THR A 571 7.89 31.16 6.43
CA THR A 571 8.21 29.99 7.27
C THR A 571 7.24 28.87 6.94
N GLY A 572 7.73 27.65 6.97
CA GLY A 572 6.91 26.47 6.77
C GLY A 572 7.53 25.23 7.39
N GLU A 573 6.78 24.14 7.30
CA GLU A 573 7.22 22.83 7.78
C GLU A 573 6.60 21.70 6.95
N LEU A 574 7.20 20.52 7.01
CA LEU A 574 6.67 19.32 6.38
C LEU A 574 5.66 18.65 7.31
N ARG A 575 4.46 18.39 6.81
CA ARG A 575 3.44 17.60 7.52
C ARG A 575 2.87 16.51 6.63
N ARG A 576 2.52 15.37 7.22
CA ARG A 576 1.60 14.43 6.56
C ARG A 576 0.18 14.84 6.89
N GLU A 577 -0.74 14.47 6.01
CA GLU A 577 -2.16 14.69 6.22
C GLU A 577 -2.61 14.01 7.53
N GLY A 578 -3.21 14.78 8.45
CA GLY A 578 -3.64 14.31 9.77
C GLY A 578 -2.61 14.46 10.91
N ASP A 579 -1.33 14.72 10.60
CA ASP A 579 -0.31 14.92 11.63
C ASP A 579 -0.40 16.33 12.25
N VAL A 580 -0.37 16.37 13.59
CA VAL A 580 -0.33 17.64 14.36
C VAL A 580 1.11 18.18 14.44
N ALA A 581 2.10 17.29 14.43
CA ALA A 581 3.52 17.63 14.54
C ALA A 581 4.21 17.54 13.16
N PRO A 582 5.27 18.34 12.92
CA PRO A 582 6.06 18.25 11.70
C PRO A 582 6.85 16.94 11.60
N VAL A 583 7.11 16.50 10.37
CA VAL A 583 7.89 15.30 10.07
C VAL A 583 9.39 15.64 10.04
N ALA A 584 10.19 14.90 10.81
CA ALA A 584 11.64 15.07 10.86
C ALA A 584 12.33 14.54 9.59
N GLU A 585 12.33 15.35 8.51
CA GLU A 585 12.89 14.99 7.21
C GLU A 585 13.59 16.18 6.52
N THR A 586 14.70 15.92 5.82
CA THR A 586 15.45 16.92 5.05
C THR A 586 15.07 16.87 3.57
N ARG A 587 14.42 17.92 3.04
CA ARG A 587 14.00 18.04 1.63
C ARG A 587 14.33 19.40 1.04
N THR A 588 14.37 19.48 -0.29
CA THR A 588 14.42 20.77 -1.01
C THR A 588 13.00 21.20 -1.36
N VAL A 589 12.59 22.35 -0.83
CA VAL A 589 11.29 22.99 -1.07
C VAL A 589 11.47 24.11 -2.09
N SER A 590 10.63 24.13 -3.13
CA SER A 590 10.47 25.23 -4.07
C SER A 590 9.36 26.16 -3.60
N MET A 591 9.66 27.44 -3.45
CA MET A 591 8.68 28.49 -3.16
C MET A 591 8.18 29.10 -4.46
N LEU A 592 6.85 29.23 -4.58
CA LEU A 592 6.18 29.80 -5.74
C LEU A 592 5.35 31.01 -5.36
N VAL A 593 5.50 32.10 -6.12
CA VAL A 593 4.65 33.28 -6.04
C VAL A 593 3.92 33.41 -7.37
N ASP A 594 2.59 33.50 -7.32
CA ASP A 594 1.69 33.55 -8.49
C ASP A 594 1.95 32.41 -9.50
N GLY A 595 2.30 31.23 -8.98
CA GLY A 595 2.59 30.03 -9.77
C GLY A 595 3.99 29.98 -10.38
N GLN A 596 4.83 31.02 -10.20
CA GLN A 596 6.23 31.02 -10.65
C GLN A 596 7.17 30.67 -9.51
N GLN A 597 8.11 29.75 -9.75
CA GLN A 597 9.13 29.41 -8.77
C GLN A 597 10.09 30.58 -8.58
N VAL A 598 10.18 31.09 -7.36
CA VAL A 598 11.01 32.25 -7.01
C VAL A 598 12.27 31.87 -6.22
N GLN A 599 12.24 30.77 -5.46
CA GLN A 599 13.37 30.33 -4.63
C GLN A 599 13.29 28.83 -4.31
N THR A 600 14.43 28.23 -3.97
CA THR A 600 14.51 26.89 -3.34
C THR A 600 15.22 26.95 -1.99
N VAL A 601 14.77 26.15 -1.02
CA VAL A 601 15.32 26.08 0.34
C VAL A 601 15.36 24.64 0.83
N LYS A 602 16.40 24.26 1.59
CA LYS A 602 16.43 22.96 2.26
C LYS A 602 15.78 23.04 3.64
N THR A 603 14.98 22.05 3.99
CA THR A 603 14.44 21.91 5.35
C THR A 603 15.54 21.50 6.32
N SER A 604 15.36 21.83 7.61
CA SER A 604 16.17 21.31 8.71
C SER A 604 15.78 19.86 9.04
N ALA A 605 16.57 19.21 9.91
CA ALA A 605 16.35 17.81 10.30
C ALA A 605 14.99 17.57 11.00
N ASP A 606 14.38 18.60 11.55
CA ASP A 606 13.03 18.59 12.15
C ASP A 606 11.91 18.95 11.14
N GLY A 607 12.22 19.02 9.84
CA GLY A 607 11.25 19.27 8.78
C GLY A 607 10.84 20.73 8.58
N LYS A 608 11.45 21.67 9.31
CA LYS A 608 11.12 23.10 9.21
C LYS A 608 11.96 23.82 8.18
N TRP A 609 11.46 24.93 7.65
CA TRP A 609 12.21 25.75 6.70
C TRP A 609 11.85 27.23 6.82
N ARG A 610 12.80 28.07 6.38
CA ARG A 610 12.68 29.54 6.36
C ARG A 610 13.26 30.10 5.08
N ALA A 611 12.53 31.01 4.46
CA ALA A 611 12.91 31.72 3.24
C ALA A 611 12.50 33.19 3.35
N LYS A 612 12.85 34.01 2.34
CA LYS A 612 12.40 35.40 2.24
C LYS A 612 11.68 35.60 0.92
N LEU A 613 10.58 36.34 0.94
CA LEU A 613 9.94 36.79 -0.29
C LEU A 613 10.93 37.60 -1.14
N PRO A 614 10.86 37.52 -2.48
CA PRO A 614 11.66 38.39 -3.35
C PRO A 614 11.42 39.87 -3.00
N GLU A 615 12.49 40.66 -2.97
CA GLU A 615 12.41 42.08 -2.59
C GLU A 615 11.73 42.93 -3.67
N ASN A 616 11.64 42.43 -4.91
CA ASN A 616 11.08 43.12 -6.07
C ASN A 616 9.65 42.68 -6.45
N LEU A 617 8.91 42.04 -5.52
CA LEU A 617 7.50 41.74 -5.75
C LEU A 617 6.69 43.03 -5.95
N ALA A 618 5.66 42.96 -6.80
CA ALA A 618 4.78 44.11 -7.05
C ALA A 618 4.00 44.49 -5.78
N VAL A 619 3.55 45.74 -5.67
CA VAL A 619 2.55 46.11 -4.67
C VAL A 619 1.21 45.55 -5.09
N GLY A 620 0.49 44.89 -4.17
CA GLY A 620 -0.81 44.31 -4.46
C GLY A 620 -0.94 42.88 -3.95
N ARG A 621 -2.02 42.22 -4.39
CA ARG A 621 -2.37 40.87 -3.95
C ARG A 621 -1.55 39.83 -4.72
N HIS A 622 -1.01 38.87 -3.98
CA HIS A 622 -0.19 37.77 -4.47
C HIS A 622 -0.64 36.44 -3.85
N LYS A 623 -0.26 35.34 -4.50
CA LYS A 623 -0.54 33.98 -4.05
C LYS A 623 0.76 33.23 -3.82
N LEU A 624 0.99 32.79 -2.58
CA LEU A 624 2.15 32.00 -2.19
C LEU A 624 1.79 30.52 -2.12
N SER A 625 2.61 29.66 -2.72
CA SER A 625 2.55 28.21 -2.52
C SER A 625 3.97 27.62 -2.41
N ALA A 626 4.06 26.38 -1.94
CA ALA A 626 5.31 25.64 -1.83
C ALA A 626 5.15 24.23 -2.40
N SER A 627 6.19 23.70 -3.04
CA SER A 627 6.20 22.33 -3.58
C SER A 627 7.55 21.65 -3.38
N PHE A 628 7.64 20.34 -3.58
CA PHE A 628 8.93 19.62 -3.69
C PHE A 628 8.93 18.70 -4.92
N THR A 629 10.11 18.22 -5.28
CA THR A 629 10.33 17.21 -6.32
C THR A 629 10.58 15.86 -5.67
N ASP A 630 9.87 14.82 -6.09
CA ASP A 630 10.08 13.44 -5.59
C ASP A 630 11.39 12.83 -6.12
N SER A 631 11.72 11.64 -5.62
CA SER A 631 12.90 10.86 -6.03
C SER A 631 12.87 10.40 -7.49
N ALA A 632 11.71 10.41 -8.14
CA ALA A 632 11.52 10.09 -9.55
C ALA A 632 11.62 11.34 -10.47
N GLY A 633 11.86 12.53 -9.90
CA GLY A 633 11.92 13.78 -10.65
C GLY A 633 10.55 14.39 -10.98
N GLY A 634 9.47 13.82 -10.47
CA GLY A 634 8.10 14.33 -10.56
C GLY A 634 7.81 15.43 -9.53
N ARG A 635 6.92 16.37 -9.88
CA ARG A 635 6.42 17.40 -8.95
C ARG A 635 5.27 16.79 -8.16
N ALA A 636 5.50 16.47 -6.88
CA ALA A 636 4.70 15.48 -6.17
C ALA A 636 3.53 16.02 -5.32
N ALA A 637 3.65 17.22 -4.73
CA ALA A 637 2.55 17.88 -4.01
C ALA A 637 2.83 19.39 -3.85
N GLU A 638 1.78 20.20 -3.96
CA GLU A 638 1.81 21.64 -3.71
C GLU A 638 0.97 21.97 -2.47
N SER A 639 1.44 22.92 -1.66
CA SER A 639 0.71 23.40 -0.48
C SER A 639 -0.61 24.05 -0.90
N ALA A 640 -1.57 24.08 0.01
CA ALA A 640 -2.68 25.02 -0.14
C ALA A 640 -2.09 26.44 -0.28
N PRO A 641 -2.57 27.23 -1.25
CA PRO A 641 -2.02 28.54 -1.48
C PRO A 641 -2.50 29.53 -0.42
N VAL A 642 -1.61 30.42 -0.03
CA VAL A 642 -1.89 31.53 0.89
C VAL A 642 -1.95 32.83 0.09
N GLU A 643 -3.09 33.50 0.12
CA GLU A 643 -3.20 34.86 -0.41
C GLU A 643 -2.62 35.87 0.59
N PHE A 644 -1.86 36.83 0.09
CA PHE A 644 -1.28 37.90 0.87
C PHE A 644 -1.16 39.17 0.04
N THR A 645 -0.95 40.31 0.69
CA THR A 645 -0.77 41.60 0.03
C THR A 645 0.63 42.14 0.30
N ILE A 646 1.36 42.49 -0.76
CA ILE A 646 2.61 43.26 -0.64
C ILE A 646 2.25 44.74 -0.54
N GLU A 647 2.68 45.38 0.54
CA GLU A 647 2.68 46.85 0.66
C GLU A 647 4.03 47.44 0.26
N ALA A 648 4.02 48.69 -0.23
CA ALA A 648 5.26 49.39 -0.53
C ALA A 648 6.07 49.63 0.76
N ALA A 649 7.38 49.49 0.68
CA ALA A 649 8.27 49.89 1.75
C ALA A 649 8.21 51.41 1.98
N ASP A 650 8.45 51.83 3.21
CA ASP A 650 8.45 53.23 3.59
C ASP A 650 9.75 53.93 3.16
N ALA A 651 9.77 55.26 3.34
CA ALA A 651 10.86 56.12 2.90
C ALA A 651 12.24 55.76 3.47
N SER A 652 12.33 54.96 4.54
CA SER A 652 13.63 54.52 5.09
C SER A 652 14.38 53.54 4.19
N ALA A 653 13.69 52.92 3.22
CA ALA A 653 14.31 52.04 2.22
C ALA A 653 14.89 52.79 1.02
N LEU A 654 14.73 54.12 0.93
CA LEU A 654 15.30 54.91 -0.17
C LEU A 654 16.81 55.11 0.02
N GLU A 655 17.57 54.80 -1.03
CA GLU A 655 18.94 55.26 -1.18
C GLU A 655 18.95 56.60 -1.93
N ILE A 656 19.62 57.60 -1.37
CA ILE A 656 19.70 58.94 -1.96
C ILE A 656 21.14 59.21 -2.34
N LYS A 657 21.40 59.40 -3.64
CA LYS A 657 22.73 59.70 -4.16
C LYS A 657 22.72 61.01 -4.92
N GLN A 658 23.63 61.91 -4.54
CA GLN A 658 23.99 63.04 -5.38
C GLN A 658 24.96 62.57 -6.47
N THR A 659 24.66 62.87 -7.72
CA THR A 659 25.47 62.38 -8.85
C THR A 659 26.61 63.33 -9.22
N HIS A 660 26.48 64.64 -8.99
CA HIS A 660 27.56 65.61 -9.15
C HIS A 660 27.34 66.88 -8.31
N THR A 661 28.42 67.62 -8.04
CA THR A 661 28.35 69.01 -7.54
C THR A 661 28.24 69.97 -8.72
N PRO A 662 27.34 70.96 -8.70
CA PRO A 662 27.29 71.98 -9.74
C PRO A 662 28.52 72.90 -9.74
N ASN A 663 29.06 73.19 -10.92
CA ASN A 663 30.01 74.30 -11.11
C ASN A 663 29.21 75.58 -11.40
N ALA A 664 29.42 76.64 -10.62
CA ALA A 664 28.72 77.91 -10.80
C ALA A 664 29.57 79.12 -10.45
N THR A 665 29.46 80.17 -11.26
CA THR A 665 30.04 81.49 -11.02
C THR A 665 29.27 82.21 -9.90
N PRO A 666 29.92 83.05 -9.07
CA PRO A 666 29.23 83.88 -8.08
C PRO A 666 28.04 84.66 -8.65
N GLY A 667 26.86 84.51 -8.03
CA GLY A 667 25.62 85.15 -8.45
C GLY A 667 24.87 84.48 -9.61
N GLN A 668 25.32 83.32 -10.10
CA GLN A 668 24.64 82.55 -11.14
C GLN A 668 23.90 81.33 -10.57
N ASP A 669 22.80 80.97 -11.24
CA ASP A 669 22.08 79.74 -10.94
C ASP A 669 22.79 78.51 -11.53
N ALA A 670 22.72 77.40 -10.82
CA ALA A 670 23.23 76.10 -11.19
C ALA A 670 22.16 75.02 -10.99
N THR A 671 22.33 73.87 -11.63
CA THR A 671 21.47 72.71 -11.43
C THR A 671 22.21 71.58 -10.73
N MET A 672 21.56 70.96 -9.76
CA MET A 672 22.05 69.80 -9.03
C MET A 672 21.14 68.61 -9.29
N THR A 673 21.72 67.43 -9.45
CA THR A 673 20.99 66.21 -9.74
C THR A 673 21.00 65.28 -8.53
N VAL A 674 19.81 64.93 -8.04
CA VAL A 674 19.59 63.99 -6.93
C VAL A 674 18.90 62.76 -7.48
N THR A 675 19.46 61.60 -7.20
CA THR A 675 18.93 60.31 -7.65
C THR A 675 18.46 59.51 -6.44
N PHE A 676 17.20 59.07 -6.47
CA PHE A 676 16.56 58.23 -5.46
C PHE A 676 16.48 56.81 -6.00
N SER A 677 17.14 55.84 -5.38
CA SER A 677 17.07 54.43 -5.77
C SER A 677 16.43 53.58 -4.69
N ALA A 678 15.88 52.44 -5.09
CA ALA A 678 15.40 51.41 -4.19
C ALA A 678 16.34 50.18 -4.28
N PRO A 679 16.83 49.65 -3.15
CA PRO A 679 17.62 48.43 -3.14
C PRO A 679 16.89 47.29 -3.85
N ALA A 680 17.61 46.56 -4.71
CA ALA A 680 17.12 45.38 -5.41
C ALA A 680 15.76 45.53 -6.15
N GLY A 681 15.39 46.75 -6.57
CA GLY A 681 14.14 46.99 -7.28
C GLY A 681 12.89 46.94 -6.38
N MET A 682 13.06 47.08 -5.06
CA MET A 682 11.95 47.04 -4.10
C MET A 682 10.90 48.14 -4.35
N PRO A 683 9.59 47.87 -4.21
CA PRO A 683 8.57 48.91 -4.23
C PRO A 683 8.69 49.82 -3.01
N VAL A 684 8.89 51.11 -3.25
CA VAL A 684 9.02 52.13 -2.19
C VAL A 684 8.04 53.27 -2.43
N LEU A 685 7.27 53.61 -1.40
CA LEU A 685 6.37 54.75 -1.36
C LEU A 685 6.80 55.69 -0.23
N ALA A 686 7.58 56.71 -0.56
CA ALA A 686 7.93 57.76 0.37
C ALA A 686 6.89 58.88 0.32
N SER A 687 5.91 58.81 1.22
CA SER A 687 4.85 59.82 1.36
C SER A 687 5.21 60.98 2.31
N ALA A 688 6.37 60.92 2.98
CA ALA A 688 6.85 61.95 3.89
C ALA A 688 7.65 63.04 3.17
N GLU A 689 7.62 64.28 3.68
CA GLU A 689 8.42 65.41 3.17
C GLU A 689 9.91 65.05 3.11
N GLN A 690 10.56 65.30 1.97
CA GLN A 690 11.99 65.05 1.81
C GLN A 690 12.77 66.36 1.99
N ARG A 691 13.69 66.39 2.97
CA ARG A 691 14.48 67.58 3.32
C ARG A 691 15.92 67.44 2.85
N PHE A 692 16.38 68.42 2.09
CA PHE A 692 17.74 68.49 1.53
C PHE A 692 18.45 69.72 2.07
N VAL A 693 19.70 69.57 2.50
CA VAL A 693 20.54 70.67 2.99
C VAL A 693 21.52 71.10 1.91
N ALA A 694 21.53 72.37 1.56
CA ALA A 694 22.39 72.90 0.49
C ALA A 694 23.88 72.70 0.87
N PRO A 695 24.73 72.31 -0.09
CA PRO A 695 26.18 72.31 0.12
C PRO A 695 26.68 73.69 0.54
N THR A 696 27.80 73.71 1.27
CA THR A 696 28.39 74.97 1.74
C THR A 696 28.69 75.90 0.56
N GLY A 697 28.17 77.14 0.61
CA GLY A 697 28.31 78.15 -0.45
C GLY A 697 27.11 78.29 -1.39
N PHE A 698 26.11 77.39 -1.30
CA PHE A 698 24.91 77.39 -2.15
C PHE A 698 23.62 77.64 -1.36
N ARG A 699 22.59 78.13 -2.06
CA ARG A 699 21.19 78.22 -1.58
C ARG A 699 20.23 77.64 -2.62
N PHE A 700 19.17 76.98 -2.18
CA PHE A 700 18.11 76.51 -3.05
C PHE A 700 17.21 77.66 -3.50
N THR A 701 16.85 77.67 -4.79
CA THR A 701 15.92 78.67 -5.34
C THR A 701 14.45 78.26 -5.22
N GLY A 702 14.18 77.02 -4.79
CA GLY A 702 12.81 76.47 -4.67
C GLY A 702 12.26 75.86 -5.95
N VAL A 703 13.08 75.70 -7.00
CA VAL A 703 12.66 75.01 -8.24
C VAL A 703 13.27 73.61 -8.26
N ALA A 704 12.40 72.59 -8.27
CA ALA A 704 12.79 71.20 -8.50
C ALA A 704 11.89 70.57 -9.58
N THR A 705 12.46 69.78 -10.48
CA THR A 705 11.74 69.09 -11.56
C THR A 705 12.15 67.63 -11.61
N HIS A 706 11.19 66.75 -11.93
CA HIS A 706 11.51 65.38 -12.27
C HIS A 706 12.21 65.30 -13.64
N VAL A 707 13.09 64.32 -13.80
CA VAL A 707 13.63 63.95 -15.12
C VAL A 707 12.95 62.65 -15.54
N LEU A 708 12.43 62.62 -16.77
CA LEU A 708 11.90 61.39 -17.37
C LEU A 708 13.05 60.54 -17.93
N ASP A 709 12.89 59.22 -17.90
CA ASP A 709 13.85 58.30 -18.54
C ASP A 709 14.00 58.67 -20.03
N GLY A 710 15.21 59.07 -20.44
CA GLY A 710 15.47 59.63 -21.77
C GLY A 710 15.93 61.10 -21.79
N GLY A 711 16.05 61.76 -20.63
CA GLY A 711 16.74 63.06 -20.50
C GLY A 711 15.87 64.30 -20.76
N GLY A 712 14.55 64.15 -20.92
CA GLY A 712 13.60 65.26 -21.00
C GLY A 712 13.28 65.87 -19.64
N GLN A 713 13.08 67.20 -19.56
CA GLN A 713 12.57 67.85 -18.36
C GLN A 713 11.10 67.43 -18.12
N GLY A 714 10.85 66.79 -16.98
CA GLY A 714 9.52 66.39 -16.52
C GLY A 714 8.79 67.50 -15.75
N SER A 715 7.71 67.12 -15.07
CA SER A 715 6.85 68.05 -14.32
C SER A 715 7.57 68.73 -13.14
N ALA A 716 7.16 69.96 -12.84
CA ALA A 716 7.61 70.70 -11.66
C ALA A 716 7.08 70.08 -10.38
N LEU A 717 7.95 69.97 -9.38
CA LEU A 717 7.64 69.47 -8.05
C LEU A 717 7.16 70.60 -7.14
N ARG A 718 6.23 70.28 -6.23
CA ARG A 718 5.87 71.15 -5.11
C ARG A 718 7.00 71.16 -4.10
N THR A 719 7.57 72.34 -3.86
CA THR A 719 8.65 72.51 -2.89
C THR A 719 8.45 73.74 -2.00
N ARG A 720 9.15 73.74 -0.86
CA ARG A 720 9.30 74.91 0.02
C ARG A 720 10.78 75.07 0.37
N VAL A 721 11.23 76.31 0.52
CA VAL A 721 12.57 76.63 0.98
C VAL A 721 12.53 77.12 2.43
N GLU A 722 13.42 76.60 3.26
CA GLU A 722 13.57 76.92 4.68
C GLU A 722 15.02 77.36 4.98
N ASP A 723 15.25 77.88 6.19
CA ASP A 723 16.58 78.32 6.69
C ASP A 723 17.32 79.26 5.71
N ASP A 724 16.62 80.30 5.25
CA ASP A 724 17.16 81.34 4.36
C ASP A 724 17.86 80.75 3.12
N GLY A 725 17.23 79.77 2.47
CA GLY A 725 17.77 79.11 1.29
C GLY A 725 18.60 77.86 1.56
N ARG A 726 18.88 77.51 2.82
CA ARG A 726 19.72 76.33 3.14
C ARG A 726 19.00 75.00 3.05
N VAL A 727 17.68 74.96 3.24
CA VAL A 727 16.94 73.69 3.24
C VAL A 727 15.88 73.72 2.14
N LEU A 728 15.89 72.73 1.26
CA LEU A 728 14.81 72.46 0.32
C LEU A 728 13.94 71.33 0.87
N VAL A 729 12.64 71.55 0.90
CA VAL A 729 11.64 70.55 1.25
C VAL A 729 10.85 70.20 0.00
N VAL A 730 10.91 68.96 -0.44
CA VAL A 730 10.07 68.42 -1.52
C VAL A 730 8.84 67.76 -0.90
N LEU A 731 7.65 68.18 -1.36
CA LEU A 731 6.36 67.79 -0.78
C LEU A 731 5.67 66.66 -1.54
N ASP A 732 6.09 66.40 -2.78
CA ASP A 732 5.50 65.33 -3.58
C ASP A 732 6.05 63.95 -3.16
N PRO A 733 5.20 62.92 -3.16
CA PRO A 733 5.62 61.59 -2.77
C PRO A 733 6.55 60.97 -3.81
N ILE A 734 7.62 60.33 -3.35
CA ILE A 734 8.52 59.58 -4.22
C ILE A 734 7.99 58.14 -4.35
N ARG A 735 7.68 57.75 -5.58
CA ARG A 735 7.16 56.44 -5.97
C ARG A 735 8.18 55.69 -6.80
N LEU A 736 8.72 54.59 -6.28
CA LEU A 736 9.63 53.69 -7.01
C LEU A 736 9.01 52.29 -7.06
N ASN A 737 8.91 51.69 -8.25
CA ASN A 737 8.45 50.32 -8.46
C ASN A 737 7.04 49.97 -7.93
N VAL A 738 6.15 50.95 -7.75
CA VAL A 738 4.80 50.76 -7.16
C VAL A 738 3.64 50.72 -8.17
N ASP A 739 3.83 51.13 -9.44
CA ASP A 739 2.75 51.21 -10.43
C ASP A 739 2.88 50.10 -11.49
N GLU A 740 1.80 49.32 -11.72
CA GLU A 740 1.78 48.15 -12.63
C GLU A 740 2.12 48.47 -14.11
N GLY A 741 1.97 49.73 -14.54
CA GLY A 741 2.11 50.14 -15.94
C GLY A 741 3.36 50.97 -16.29
N ASN A 742 4.21 51.32 -15.31
CA ASN A 742 5.36 52.22 -15.54
C ASN A 742 6.69 51.59 -15.14
N ARG A 743 6.85 50.30 -15.46
CA ARG A 743 8.11 49.53 -15.32
C ARG A 743 9.10 49.85 -16.44
N SER A 744 9.29 51.12 -16.82
CA SER A 744 10.47 51.49 -17.61
C SER A 744 11.70 51.52 -16.71
N SER A 745 12.18 50.35 -16.27
CA SER A 745 13.57 50.06 -15.83
C SER A 745 14.30 51.00 -14.85
N ALA A 746 13.68 52.02 -14.30
CA ALA A 746 14.39 52.98 -13.51
C ALA A 746 14.32 52.54 -12.05
N ASP A 747 15.29 51.71 -11.66
CA ASP A 747 15.71 51.44 -10.27
C ASP A 747 16.04 52.73 -9.48
N HIS A 748 15.87 53.88 -10.13
CA HIS A 748 16.16 55.19 -9.64
C HIS A 748 15.24 56.27 -10.24
N ARG A 749 14.84 57.29 -9.46
CA ARG A 749 14.25 58.53 -9.98
C ARG A 749 15.22 59.68 -9.82
N THR A 750 15.32 60.50 -10.85
CA THR A 750 16.21 61.67 -10.85
C THR A 750 15.41 62.96 -10.71
N VAL A 751 15.83 63.82 -9.78
CA VAL A 751 15.29 65.16 -9.54
C VAL A 751 16.37 66.18 -9.77
N VAL A 752 16.09 67.17 -10.62
CA VAL A 752 16.98 68.31 -10.87
C VAL A 752 16.51 69.48 -10.01
N VAL A 753 17.43 70.01 -9.22
CA VAL A 753 17.19 71.09 -8.26
C VAL A 753 18.02 72.31 -8.64
N ARG A 754 17.43 73.50 -8.68
CA ARG A 754 18.14 74.74 -8.98
C ARG A 754 18.69 75.39 -7.71
N VAL A 755 19.95 75.78 -7.75
CA VAL A 755 20.72 76.40 -6.64
C VAL A 755 21.40 77.69 -7.10
N SER A 756 21.62 78.64 -6.22
CA SER A 756 22.39 79.87 -6.47
C SER A 756 23.56 80.01 -5.49
N THR A 757 24.62 80.69 -5.91
CA THR A 757 25.84 80.90 -5.09
C THR A 757 25.75 82.17 -4.23
N ARG A 758 26.33 82.15 -3.02
CA ARG A 758 26.44 83.34 -2.17
C ARG A 758 27.37 84.37 -2.82
N THR A 759 26.93 85.62 -2.90
CA THR A 759 27.75 86.75 -3.39
C THR A 759 28.83 87.21 -2.39
N ALA A 760 28.81 86.74 -1.14
CA ALA A 760 29.49 87.44 -0.02
C ALA A 760 30.79 86.80 0.54
N ASP A 761 31.27 85.66 0.04
CA ASP A 761 32.51 85.02 0.57
C ASP A 761 33.65 84.95 -0.47
N ALA A 762 33.73 85.94 -1.37
CA ALA A 762 34.85 86.07 -2.30
C ALA A 762 35.97 86.90 -1.65
N GLY A 763 37.01 86.23 -1.13
CA GLY A 763 38.27 86.92 -0.81
C GLY A 763 38.96 87.34 -2.10
N THR A 764 38.93 88.63 -2.42
CA THR A 764 39.65 89.19 -3.56
C THR A 764 41.16 89.19 -3.27
N HIS A 765 41.96 88.54 -4.12
CA HIS A 765 43.41 88.70 -4.03
C HIS A 765 43.81 90.11 -4.49
N ALA A 766 44.96 90.60 -4.03
CA ALA A 766 45.44 91.96 -4.32
C ALA A 766 45.70 92.23 -5.82
N ASP A 767 45.71 91.20 -6.66
CA ASP A 767 45.83 91.29 -8.12
C ASP A 767 44.47 91.33 -8.84
N GLY A 768 43.35 91.39 -8.11
CA GLY A 768 42.00 91.43 -8.67
C GLY A 768 41.47 90.06 -9.10
N THR A 769 42.20 88.97 -8.85
CA THR A 769 41.67 87.62 -9.09
C THR A 769 40.78 87.16 -7.93
N VAL A 770 39.68 86.49 -8.28
CA VAL A 770 38.79 85.83 -7.34
C VAL A 770 39.05 84.33 -7.42
N THR A 771 39.61 83.74 -6.37
CA THR A 771 39.68 82.28 -6.25
C THR A 771 38.40 81.78 -5.58
N VAL A 772 37.51 81.15 -6.35
CA VAL A 772 36.44 80.31 -5.81
C VAL A 772 36.86 78.86 -5.99
N GLY A 773 37.25 78.19 -4.90
CA GLY A 773 37.41 76.74 -4.95
C GLY A 773 38.34 76.16 -3.90
N SER A 774 37.77 75.64 -2.82
CA SER A 774 37.95 74.23 -2.49
C SER A 774 36.86 73.79 -1.52
N ALA A 775 35.62 73.72 -1.98
CA ALA A 775 34.65 72.89 -1.29
C ALA A 775 35.08 71.44 -1.52
N ARG A 776 35.74 70.82 -0.54
CA ARG A 776 35.77 69.35 -0.44
C ARG A 776 34.32 68.85 -0.59
N PRO A 777 34.06 67.76 -1.32
CA PRO A 777 32.70 67.26 -1.53
C PRO A 777 32.02 67.02 -0.17
N GLY A 778 31.16 67.95 0.23
CA GLY A 778 30.24 67.76 1.32
C GLY A 778 29.08 66.95 0.78
N VAL A 779 28.95 65.71 1.25
CA VAL A 779 27.78 64.88 0.96
C VAL A 779 26.54 65.62 1.44
N LEU A 780 25.53 65.72 0.59
CA LEU A 780 24.18 66.11 1.00
C LEU A 780 23.67 65.11 2.03
N ALA A 781 23.67 65.49 3.31
CA ALA A 781 22.99 64.73 4.35
C ALA A 781 21.51 65.14 4.33
N GLY A 782 20.71 64.42 3.53
CA GLY A 782 19.26 64.49 3.62
C GLY A 782 18.78 63.69 4.83
N THR A 783 17.88 64.25 5.63
CA THR A 783 17.15 63.51 6.66
C THR A 783 15.69 63.42 6.24
N ILE A 784 15.17 62.20 6.15
CA ILE A 784 13.74 61.97 5.94
C ILE A 784 13.08 62.11 7.31
N ASN A 785 12.34 63.19 7.52
CA ASN A 785 11.69 63.43 8.81
C ASN A 785 10.44 62.55 8.93
N LYS A 786 10.46 61.58 9.85
CA LYS A 786 9.37 60.62 10.12
C LYS A 786 8.17 61.23 10.86
N GLN A 787 7.83 62.50 10.65
CA GLN A 787 6.66 63.08 11.31
C GLN A 787 5.37 62.72 10.56
N ALA A 788 4.71 61.71 11.13
CA ALA A 788 3.31 61.30 11.06
C ALA A 788 2.44 61.89 9.93
N GLN A 789 1.94 61.01 9.07
CA GLN A 789 0.70 61.25 8.32
C GLN A 789 -0.43 61.68 9.28
N PRO A 790 -1.27 62.67 8.93
CA PRO A 790 -2.61 62.73 9.47
C PRO A 790 -3.40 61.53 8.94
N ARG A 791 -4.01 60.74 9.84
CA ARG A 791 -4.96 59.68 9.47
C ARG A 791 -6.09 60.30 8.64
N GLY A 792 -6.23 59.85 7.40
CA GLY A 792 -7.41 60.05 6.55
C GLY A 792 -8.22 58.78 6.52
#